data_AF-A0A022VP61-F1
#
_entry.id   AF-A0A022VP61-F1
#
_cell.length_a   1.000
_cell.length_b   1.000
_cell.length_c   1.000
_cell.angle_alpha   90.00
_cell.angle_beta   90.00
_cell.angle_gamma   90.00
#
_symmetry.space_group_name_H-M   'P 1'
#
loop_
_entity.id
_entity.type
_entity.pdbx_description
1 polymer ?
#
loop_
_entity_poly.entity_id
_entity_poly.type
_entity_poly.pdbx_seq_one_letter_code
_entity_poly.pdbx_strand_id
1 'polypeptide(L)'
;MYFTEKRHDTNGIPKQPDDVWRSQDWRMRDRLKTVSAALAICLNIGVDPPDVVKTNPSAKLECWVDPTSTTGAQNKVMEQIGKKLQEQYETLSLRTRYKQYLDPSVEETKKFCISLRRNAKDERVLFHYNGHGVPLPTPSGEIWVFNKNYTQYIPVSLYDLQTWLAGPSLFVFDVSHAGNIVQNFHAFLEKHEKENAEARKRDPIASLQNYGDCILLAACEKNETLPTNPDLPADLFTCCLTTPIEIALRYFVLQNPLQTSLSVDEFRVPGRLQDRRSPLGELNWIFTAITDTIAWNTLPRPLFKKLFRQDLMVAALFRNFLLSERIMRTHECHPISSPKLPITHTHPLWQSWDLAVEMVLAQLPALIEQEEGTRHYEYQHSPFFAEQLTAFEVYLSSGPTEKNPPDQLPIVLQVLLSQAHRLRALILLSGFLDLGPWAVHLALSIGIFPYVVKLLQSAAQELKPVMVFIWARIMAVDHTVQNDLLKDNGIHYFITILHPNSPIPVANVSDHRAMCAFIVAIFCKQYPQGQHVCLSPELIEACLTHFLDTENPLLRQWSCLCLSMLWNDFPEAKWMGIRASAPQKLCELAADPVPEVRAAMLHALTSFIGIPDLTDQVAQIEEYLAMAVLPMGSDGSVLVRKEFLVFVSTFVKRYQNKFIVAAYEQLLEEKQVLTTQPTGSPLMSPPQPSENGVSHGTVIGSIWKLVLILSVDPHPDVAQDGGIIVDYVHKTLLESPLGALARKAREDILELYTRAQSKKTQQQESIDNARPKTPPSQQAPKPEGYLSLSLRRTASVAASLKNMAFGSSSNSPQPPGSPNSTTFAKPQVPKGRVTVTPRGRAPAEWTRPPEVNDQRASARSYQQAPTPSSRGFKLRDVKEEPVIPLVSQFLDWSTEVCSTMNHLGHFRNY
;
A
#
# COMPACT_ATOMS: atom_id res chain seq x y z
N MET A 1 -23.88 -0.25 -20.83
CA MET A 1 -24.23 1.05 -20.22
C MET A 1 -23.21 2.06 -20.74
N TYR A 2 -23.62 3.27 -21.07
CA TYR A 2 -22.70 4.35 -21.48
C TYR A 2 -22.37 5.22 -20.26
N PHE A 3 -21.18 5.81 -20.22
CA PHE A 3 -20.75 6.74 -19.16
C PHE A 3 -20.72 6.16 -17.73
N THR A 4 -20.47 4.86 -17.57
CA THR A 4 -20.41 4.17 -16.26
C THR A 4 -19.01 3.73 -15.83
N GLU A 5 -17.99 4.07 -16.60
CA GLU A 5 -16.59 3.77 -16.28
C GLU A 5 -16.01 4.83 -15.32
N LYS A 6 -14.98 4.46 -14.53
CA LYS A 6 -14.37 5.31 -13.49
C LYS A 6 -14.01 6.72 -14.00
N ARG A 7 -13.58 6.85 -15.27
CA ARG A 7 -13.24 8.14 -15.87
C ARG A 7 -14.40 9.14 -15.85
N HIS A 8 -15.65 8.68 -15.87
CA HIS A 8 -16.85 9.54 -15.84
C HIS A 8 -17.28 9.90 -14.42
N ASP A 9 -16.84 9.12 -13.42
CA ASP A 9 -17.11 9.41 -12.00
C ASP A 9 -16.13 10.46 -11.45
N THR A 10 -14.86 10.40 -11.85
CA THR A 10 -13.80 11.25 -11.27
C THR A 10 -13.08 12.16 -12.27
N ASN A 11 -13.31 12.05 -13.57
CA ASN A 11 -12.70 12.90 -14.61
C ASN A 11 -11.16 13.04 -14.50
N GLY A 12 -10.47 11.94 -14.17
CA GLY A 12 -9.01 11.91 -14.02
C GLY A 12 -8.48 12.53 -12.73
N ILE A 13 -9.37 12.96 -11.81
CA ILE A 13 -8.98 13.46 -10.50
C ILE A 13 -8.80 12.25 -9.56
N PRO A 14 -7.62 12.05 -8.96
CA PRO A 14 -7.41 10.99 -7.98
C PRO A 14 -8.26 11.25 -6.73
N LYS A 15 -8.61 10.19 -6.02
CA LYS A 15 -9.16 10.31 -4.67
C LYS A 15 -8.15 11.10 -3.83
N GLN A 16 -8.63 12.10 -3.10
CA GLN A 16 -7.79 12.73 -2.09
C GLN A 16 -7.25 11.61 -1.19
N PRO A 17 -5.93 11.59 -0.90
CA PRO A 17 -5.39 10.61 0.01
C PRO A 17 -6.19 10.78 1.30
N ASP A 18 -6.97 9.77 1.69
CA ASP A 18 -7.46 9.72 3.06
C ASP A 18 -6.20 9.79 3.92
N ASP A 19 -6.01 10.91 4.65
CA ASP A 19 -4.82 11.23 5.45
C ASP A 19 -4.41 10.11 6.42
N VAL A 20 -5.30 9.12 6.60
CA VAL A 20 -5.15 7.94 7.44
C VAL A 20 -4.05 6.99 6.96
N TRP A 21 -3.84 6.81 5.64
CA TRP A 21 -3.00 5.70 5.14
C TRP A 21 -1.56 6.08 4.80
N ARG A 22 -1.32 7.31 4.31
CA ARG A 22 0.06 7.76 4.04
C ARG A 22 0.89 7.96 5.32
N SER A 23 0.29 7.91 6.50
CA SER A 23 0.92 8.36 7.75
C SER A 23 1.37 7.26 8.73
N GLN A 24 1.19 5.95 8.45
CA GLN A 24 1.80 4.90 9.29
C GLN A 24 3.13 4.44 8.70
N ASP A 25 4.22 4.91 9.31
CA ASP A 25 5.57 4.48 8.96
C ASP A 25 5.80 3.02 9.39
N TRP A 26 5.56 2.09 8.46
CA TRP A 26 5.84 0.66 8.65
C TRP A 26 7.35 0.37 8.68
N ARG A 27 8.20 1.27 8.16
CA ARG A 27 9.65 1.05 8.09
C ARG A 27 10.27 1.07 9.48
N MET A 28 11.24 0.19 9.68
CA MET A 28 12.03 0.16 10.90
C MET A 28 13.30 0.99 10.70
N ARG A 29 13.23 2.29 11.02
CA ARG A 29 14.39 3.21 10.92
C ARG A 29 15.45 2.91 11.98
N ASP A 30 15.02 2.62 13.21
CA ASP A 30 15.91 2.38 14.35
C ASP A 30 16.09 0.88 14.63
N ARG A 31 16.89 0.19 13.81
CA ARG A 31 17.26 -1.21 14.10
C ARG A 31 18.33 -1.26 15.19
N LEU A 32 17.91 -1.53 16.42
CA LEU A 32 18.80 -1.83 17.54
C LEU A 32 19.26 -3.28 17.51
N LYS A 33 20.47 -3.55 17.99
CA LYS A 33 21.00 -4.92 18.11
C LYS A 33 21.55 -5.17 19.50
N THR A 34 21.26 -6.35 20.03
CA THR A 34 21.93 -6.84 21.25
C THR A 34 23.32 -7.37 20.90
N VAL A 35 24.35 -6.57 21.18
CA VAL A 35 25.74 -6.86 20.77
C VAL A 35 26.55 -7.61 21.82
N SER A 36 26.22 -7.43 23.10
CA SER A 36 26.92 -8.07 24.21
C SER A 36 25.94 -8.55 25.27
N ALA A 37 26.31 -9.62 25.97
CA ALA A 37 25.52 -10.21 27.04
C ALA A 37 26.40 -10.54 28.26
N ALA A 38 25.96 -10.14 29.45
CA ALA A 38 26.48 -10.59 30.74
C ALA A 38 25.56 -11.68 31.30
N LEU A 39 26.13 -12.83 31.64
CA LEU A 39 25.45 -13.92 32.33
C LEU A 39 26.00 -13.97 33.76
N ALA A 40 25.30 -13.31 34.69
CA ALA A 40 25.64 -13.27 36.11
C ALA A 40 24.89 -14.39 36.84
N ILE A 41 25.61 -15.42 37.24
CA ILE A 41 25.07 -16.64 37.86
C ILE A 41 25.53 -16.65 39.31
N CYS A 42 24.59 -16.52 40.24
CA CYS A 42 24.85 -16.48 41.69
C CYS A 42 24.16 -17.68 42.36
N LEU A 43 24.84 -18.83 42.41
CA LEU A 43 24.28 -20.11 42.87
C LEU A 43 24.91 -20.65 44.15
N ASN A 44 26.19 -20.36 44.43
CA ASN A 44 26.93 -20.89 45.59
C ASN A 44 26.60 -22.35 45.92
N ILE A 45 26.87 -23.25 44.95
CA ILE A 45 26.38 -24.63 44.96
C ILE A 45 26.71 -25.33 46.28
N GLY A 46 25.68 -25.87 46.92
CA GLY A 46 25.80 -26.64 48.17
C GLY A 46 25.58 -25.81 49.45
N VAL A 47 25.37 -24.50 49.35
CA VAL A 47 25.01 -23.63 50.48
C VAL A 47 23.70 -22.92 50.14
N ASP A 48 22.63 -23.26 50.87
CA ASP A 48 21.33 -22.61 50.68
C ASP A 48 21.30 -21.24 51.35
N PRO A 49 20.68 -20.21 50.72
CA PRO A 49 20.54 -18.89 51.31
C PRO A 49 19.56 -18.92 52.50
N PRO A 50 19.72 -18.01 53.48
CA PRO A 50 18.97 -18.05 54.74
C PRO A 50 17.45 -17.85 54.59
N ASP A 51 17.01 -17.21 53.49
CA ASP A 51 15.62 -16.83 53.27
C ASP A 51 14.80 -17.88 52.51
N VAL A 52 15.43 -18.94 52.00
CA VAL A 52 14.78 -19.94 51.14
C VAL A 52 14.77 -21.31 51.81
N VAL A 53 13.57 -21.78 52.15
CA VAL A 53 13.37 -23.15 52.67
C VAL A 53 13.09 -24.08 51.51
N LYS A 54 14.05 -24.96 51.17
CA LYS A 54 13.86 -25.98 50.13
C LYS A 54 13.07 -27.18 50.66
N THR A 55 12.13 -27.67 49.84
CA THR A 55 11.45 -28.94 50.09
C THR A 55 12.36 -30.14 49.76
N ASN A 56 12.08 -31.32 50.32
CA ASN A 56 12.75 -32.56 49.94
C ASN A 56 11.69 -33.61 49.55
N PRO A 57 11.59 -33.99 48.26
CA PRO A 57 12.39 -33.55 47.12
C PRO A 57 12.06 -32.11 46.65
N SER A 58 13.00 -31.48 45.92
CA SER A 58 12.84 -30.15 45.31
C SER A 58 13.38 -30.14 43.88
N ALA A 59 13.00 -29.13 43.10
CA ALA A 59 13.60 -28.78 41.81
C ALA A 59 15.10 -28.51 41.99
N LYS A 60 15.95 -29.21 41.23
CA LYS A 60 17.42 -29.10 41.35
C LYS A 60 18.13 -28.71 40.06
N LEU A 61 17.57 -29.06 38.90
CA LEU A 61 18.27 -28.87 37.63
C LEU A 61 18.46 -27.38 37.36
N GLU A 62 19.68 -26.98 37.04
CA GLU A 62 20.05 -25.62 36.61
C GLU A 62 20.65 -25.74 35.21
N CYS A 63 20.05 -25.09 34.23
CA CYS A 63 20.44 -25.16 32.82
C CYS A 63 20.55 -26.61 32.30
N TRP A 64 19.66 -27.48 32.78
CA TRP A 64 19.62 -28.93 32.51
C TRP A 64 20.81 -29.75 33.08
N VAL A 65 21.51 -29.19 34.06
CA VAL A 65 22.59 -29.87 34.80
C VAL A 65 22.16 -30.07 36.25
N ASP A 66 22.38 -31.26 36.79
CA ASP A 66 22.15 -31.52 38.23
C ASP A 66 23.35 -31.00 39.05
N PRO A 67 23.18 -29.96 39.87
CA PRO A 67 24.26 -29.41 40.68
C PRO A 67 24.69 -30.34 41.82
N THR A 68 23.90 -31.37 42.13
CA THR A 68 24.13 -32.33 43.22
C THR A 68 24.76 -33.65 42.77
N SER A 69 25.01 -33.84 41.47
CA SER A 69 25.59 -35.10 40.97
C SER A 69 27.05 -35.28 41.40
N THR A 70 27.39 -36.46 41.94
CA THR A 70 28.63 -36.80 42.66
C THR A 70 29.93 -36.76 41.82
N THR A 71 29.87 -36.32 40.56
CA THR A 71 30.91 -36.58 39.55
C THR A 71 31.94 -35.46 39.35
N GLY A 72 31.87 -34.35 40.10
CA GLY A 72 32.80 -33.23 39.95
C GLY A 72 32.95 -32.33 41.17
N ALA A 73 34.08 -31.60 41.25
CA ALA A 73 34.25 -30.50 42.19
C ALA A 73 33.24 -29.38 41.89
N GLN A 74 32.68 -28.71 42.91
CA GLN A 74 31.64 -27.68 42.77
C GLN A 74 31.96 -26.61 41.71
N ASN A 75 33.22 -26.16 41.64
CA ASN A 75 33.67 -25.20 40.62
C ASN A 75 33.51 -25.71 39.18
N LYS A 76 33.74 -27.00 38.92
CA LYS A 76 33.57 -27.59 37.57
C LYS A 76 32.10 -27.64 37.18
N VAL A 77 31.21 -27.90 38.14
CA VAL A 77 29.76 -27.94 37.90
C VAL A 77 29.24 -26.54 37.59
N MET A 78 29.70 -25.52 38.32
CA MET A 78 29.40 -24.11 38.04
C MET A 78 29.86 -23.69 36.64
N GLU A 79 31.09 -24.05 36.25
CA GLU A 79 31.61 -23.79 34.89
C GLU A 79 30.78 -24.49 33.81
N GLN A 80 30.29 -25.72 34.09
CA GLN A 80 29.40 -26.43 33.18
C GLN A 80 28.03 -25.75 33.03
N ILE A 81 27.41 -25.30 34.13
CA ILE A 81 26.15 -24.54 34.11
C ILE A 81 26.34 -23.25 33.31
N GLY A 82 27.41 -22.48 33.59
CA GLY A 82 27.71 -21.25 32.85
C GLY A 82 27.92 -21.46 31.36
N LYS A 83 28.65 -22.52 30.99
CA LYS A 83 28.85 -22.90 29.59
C LYS A 83 27.53 -23.32 28.93
N LYS A 84 26.69 -24.09 29.63
CA LYS A 84 25.38 -24.51 29.12
C LYS A 84 24.45 -23.33 28.91
N LEU A 85 24.37 -22.39 29.85
CA LEU A 85 23.57 -21.18 29.70
C LEU A 85 24.04 -20.34 28.49
N GLN A 86 25.36 -20.20 28.30
CA GLN A 86 25.91 -19.54 27.12
C GLN A 86 25.51 -20.26 25.83
N GLU A 87 25.69 -21.59 25.76
CA GLU A 87 25.28 -22.40 24.60
C GLU A 87 23.79 -22.21 24.28
N GLN A 88 22.92 -22.16 25.29
CA GLN A 88 21.48 -21.94 25.10
C GLN A 88 21.20 -20.55 24.50
N TYR A 89 21.81 -19.48 25.02
CA TYR A 89 21.64 -18.14 24.45
C TYR A 89 22.23 -18.01 23.04
N GLU A 90 23.34 -18.70 22.75
CA GLU A 90 23.93 -18.76 21.41
C GLU A 90 22.96 -19.36 20.38
N THR A 91 22.05 -20.26 20.79
CA THR A 91 20.99 -20.76 19.90
C THR A 91 20.00 -19.67 19.48
N LEU A 92 19.78 -18.66 20.33
CA LEU A 92 18.89 -17.51 20.04
C LEU A 92 19.60 -16.47 19.17
N SER A 93 20.88 -16.19 19.45
CA SER A 93 21.71 -15.25 18.67
C SER A 93 23.18 -15.64 18.73
N LEU A 94 23.71 -16.09 17.58
CA LEU A 94 25.13 -16.41 17.40
C LEU A 94 26.04 -15.16 17.30
N ARG A 95 25.46 -13.97 17.09
CA ARG A 95 26.23 -12.74 16.84
C ARG A 95 26.55 -11.95 18.11
N THR A 96 25.86 -12.24 19.19
CA THR A 96 26.02 -11.56 20.47
C THR A 96 27.25 -12.10 21.19
N ARG A 97 28.05 -11.22 21.81
CA ARG A 97 29.22 -11.61 22.58
C ARG A 97 28.83 -11.92 24.02
N TYR A 98 28.91 -13.18 24.41
CA TYR A 98 28.58 -13.63 25.75
C TYR A 98 29.79 -13.59 26.68
N LYS A 99 29.56 -13.21 27.93
CA LYS A 99 30.53 -13.31 29.02
C LYS A 99 29.85 -13.89 30.25
N GLN A 100 30.45 -14.94 30.79
CA GLN A 100 29.99 -15.62 31.99
C GLN A 100 30.64 -14.99 33.22
N TYR A 101 29.85 -14.80 34.27
CA TYR A 101 30.27 -14.31 35.58
C TYR A 101 29.68 -15.24 36.62
N LEU A 102 30.53 -16.14 37.13
CA LEU A 102 30.15 -17.21 38.05
C LEU A 102 30.45 -16.73 39.47
N ASP A 103 29.42 -16.65 40.31
CA ASP A 103 29.43 -16.10 41.67
C ASP A 103 30.25 -14.79 41.80
N PRO A 104 29.92 -13.73 41.04
CA PRO A 104 30.75 -12.53 40.97
C PRO A 104 30.76 -11.73 42.28
N SER A 105 31.85 -11.01 42.52
CA SER A 105 31.90 -9.97 43.55
C SER A 105 31.31 -8.62 43.08
N VAL A 106 30.97 -7.72 43.99
CA VAL A 106 30.48 -6.36 43.64
C VAL A 106 31.48 -5.59 42.77
N GLU A 107 32.77 -5.65 43.08
CA GLU A 107 33.81 -4.96 42.31
C GLU A 107 33.92 -5.50 40.89
N GLU A 108 33.79 -6.81 40.72
CA GLU A 108 33.75 -7.46 39.40
C GLU A 108 32.49 -7.06 38.65
N THR A 109 31.34 -7.07 39.33
CA THR A 109 30.04 -6.62 38.82
C THR A 109 30.11 -5.23 38.22
N LYS A 110 30.61 -4.28 38.99
CA LYS A 110 30.84 -2.91 38.53
C LYS A 110 31.78 -2.84 37.32
N LYS A 111 32.95 -3.48 37.42
CA LYS A 111 33.96 -3.44 36.35
C LYS A 111 33.43 -3.99 35.04
N PHE A 112 32.67 -5.09 35.08
CA PHE A 112 32.15 -5.68 33.85
C PHE A 112 30.99 -4.89 33.26
N CYS A 113 30.04 -4.40 34.06
CA CYS A 113 28.90 -3.62 33.56
C CYS A 113 29.40 -2.39 32.79
N ILE A 114 30.36 -1.66 33.37
CA ILE A 114 30.99 -0.49 32.73
C ILE A 114 31.75 -0.90 31.45
N SER A 115 32.47 -2.02 31.49
CA SER A 115 33.20 -2.53 30.32
C SER A 115 32.26 -2.90 29.16
N LEU A 116 31.13 -3.53 29.46
CA LEU A 116 30.12 -3.91 28.46
C LEU A 116 29.48 -2.68 27.82
N ARG A 117 29.02 -1.71 28.61
CA ARG A 117 28.47 -0.46 28.06
C ARG A 117 29.50 0.27 27.19
N ARG A 118 30.74 0.40 27.65
CA ARG A 118 31.81 1.04 26.86
C ARG A 118 32.02 0.37 25.50
N ASN A 119 31.91 -0.95 25.43
CA ASN A 119 32.06 -1.70 24.18
C ASN A 119 30.82 -1.63 23.29
N ALA A 120 29.63 -1.60 23.88
CA ALA A 120 28.35 -1.56 23.15
C ALA A 120 27.99 -0.17 22.62
N LYS A 121 28.50 0.92 23.23
CA LYS A 121 28.13 2.30 22.90
C LYS A 121 26.61 2.50 23.01
N ASP A 122 25.95 2.77 21.88
CA ASP A 122 24.50 3.01 21.78
C ASP A 122 23.70 1.72 21.45
N GLU A 123 24.37 0.58 21.29
CA GLU A 123 23.72 -0.71 21.07
C GLU A 123 23.24 -1.34 22.39
N ARG A 124 22.36 -2.35 22.27
CA ARG A 124 21.73 -2.99 23.43
C ARG A 124 22.68 -3.97 24.12
N VAL A 125 22.68 -3.96 25.45
CA VAL A 125 23.38 -4.93 26.31
C VAL A 125 22.35 -5.82 27.01
N LEU A 126 22.53 -7.14 26.96
CA LEU A 126 21.77 -8.10 27.76
C LEU A 126 22.46 -8.32 29.11
N PHE A 127 21.71 -8.26 30.20
CA PHE A 127 22.13 -8.64 31.54
C PHE A 127 21.18 -9.70 32.06
N HIS A 128 21.66 -10.94 32.14
CA HIS A 128 20.95 -12.06 32.74
C HIS A 128 21.48 -12.25 34.16
N TYR A 129 20.58 -12.29 35.13
CA TYR A 129 20.88 -12.51 36.54
C TYR A 129 20.08 -13.71 37.05
N ASN A 130 20.79 -14.77 37.44
CA ASN A 130 20.26 -15.90 38.17
C ASN A 130 20.69 -15.77 39.63
N GLY A 131 19.72 -15.65 40.54
CA GLY A 131 19.92 -15.35 41.96
C GLY A 131 19.51 -16.46 42.92
N HIS A 132 19.55 -17.74 42.53
CA HIS A 132 19.02 -18.82 43.38
C HIS A 132 19.88 -19.16 44.61
N GLY A 133 21.16 -18.81 44.60
CA GLY A 133 22.12 -19.06 45.70
C GLY A 133 22.29 -17.92 46.68
N VAL A 134 21.51 -16.85 46.53
CA VAL A 134 21.62 -15.61 47.32
C VAL A 134 20.28 -15.24 47.96
N PRO A 135 20.28 -14.33 48.97
CA PRO A 135 19.07 -13.80 49.56
C PRO A 135 18.09 -13.19 48.54
N LEU A 136 16.83 -13.08 48.94
CA LEU A 136 15.77 -12.56 48.08
C LEU A 136 15.96 -11.06 47.79
N PRO A 137 15.56 -10.57 46.60
CA PRO A 137 15.60 -9.14 46.28
C PRO A 137 14.77 -8.32 47.27
N THR A 138 15.37 -7.26 47.81
CA THR A 138 14.73 -6.46 48.87
C THR A 138 13.61 -5.58 48.30
N PRO A 139 12.58 -5.23 49.10
CA PRO A 139 11.56 -4.26 48.70
C PRO A 139 12.14 -2.86 48.37
N SER A 140 13.36 -2.57 48.81
CA SER A 140 14.10 -1.34 48.52
C SER A 140 14.79 -1.33 47.14
N GLY A 141 14.75 -2.45 46.41
CA GLY A 141 15.33 -2.55 45.07
C GLY A 141 16.83 -2.86 45.07
N GLU A 142 17.22 -3.89 45.84
CA GLU A 142 18.59 -4.40 45.87
C GLU A 142 18.63 -5.85 45.40
N ILE A 143 19.66 -6.19 44.64
CA ILE A 143 20.02 -7.58 44.28
C ILE A 143 21.26 -7.99 45.06
N TRP A 144 21.49 -9.29 45.22
CA TRP A 144 22.59 -9.80 46.05
C TRP A 144 23.67 -10.46 45.20
N VAL A 145 24.92 -10.21 45.58
CA VAL A 145 26.11 -10.87 45.02
C VAL A 145 27.07 -11.25 46.16
N PHE A 146 28.24 -11.81 45.86
CA PHE A 146 29.18 -12.27 46.88
C PHE A 146 30.26 -11.24 47.20
N ASN A 147 30.97 -11.45 48.31
CA ASN A 147 32.29 -10.88 48.51
C ASN A 147 33.38 -11.80 47.92
N LYS A 148 34.63 -11.32 47.81
CA LYS A 148 35.74 -12.09 47.22
C LYS A 148 36.04 -13.42 47.91
N ASN A 149 35.62 -13.56 49.17
CA ASN A 149 35.90 -14.74 50.00
C ASN A 149 34.68 -15.66 50.17
N TYR A 150 33.56 -15.37 49.51
CA TYR A 150 32.28 -16.10 49.63
C TYR A 150 31.77 -16.28 51.07
N THR A 151 32.07 -15.33 51.96
CA THR A 151 31.65 -15.37 53.38
C THR A 151 30.40 -14.54 53.67
N GLN A 152 30.10 -13.56 52.82
CA GLN A 152 28.98 -12.63 53.02
C GLN A 152 28.31 -12.33 51.69
N TYR A 153 26.99 -12.19 51.74
CA TYR A 153 26.18 -11.63 50.67
C TYR A 153 26.26 -10.10 50.74
N ILE A 154 26.53 -9.45 49.61
CA ILE A 154 26.68 -8.00 49.50
C ILE A 154 25.54 -7.46 48.62
N PRO A 155 24.77 -6.47 49.10
CA PRO A 155 23.68 -5.88 48.32
C PRO A 155 24.24 -4.94 47.25
N VAL A 156 23.64 -4.98 46.07
CA VAL A 156 23.86 -4.08 44.94
C VAL A 156 22.56 -3.37 44.64
N SER A 157 22.55 -2.05 44.77
CA SER A 157 21.36 -1.24 44.45
C SER A 157 21.10 -1.25 42.94
N LEU A 158 19.82 -1.30 42.56
CA LEU A 158 19.41 -1.11 41.17
C LEU A 158 19.85 0.23 40.57
N TYR A 159 19.95 1.27 41.41
CA TYR A 159 20.47 2.58 41.00
C TYR A 159 21.92 2.48 40.49
N ASP A 160 22.77 1.76 41.22
CA ASP A 160 24.16 1.55 40.82
C ASP A 160 24.25 0.70 39.56
N LEU A 161 23.44 -0.35 39.47
CA LEU A 161 23.38 -1.21 38.29
C LEU A 161 22.97 -0.43 37.02
N GLN A 162 21.94 0.42 37.12
CA GLN A 162 21.52 1.33 36.05
C GLN A 162 22.63 2.31 35.65
N THR A 163 23.37 2.83 36.63
CA THR A 163 24.52 3.70 36.38
C THR A 163 25.62 2.99 35.59
N TRP A 164 25.90 1.72 35.91
CA TRP A 164 26.99 0.97 35.26
C TRP A 164 26.62 0.49 33.85
N LEU A 165 25.39 0.01 33.64
CA LEU A 165 24.95 -0.54 32.37
C LEU A 165 24.32 0.47 31.43
N ALA A 166 23.64 1.51 31.95
CA ALA A 166 22.89 2.51 31.18
C ALA A 166 21.91 1.94 30.13
N GLY A 167 21.28 2.80 29.34
CA GLY A 167 20.39 2.45 28.24
C GLY A 167 21.08 2.56 26.87
N PRO A 168 20.64 1.80 25.85
CA PRO A 168 19.58 0.78 25.88
C PRO A 168 20.08 -0.56 26.45
N SER A 169 19.28 -1.21 27.30
CA SER A 169 19.62 -2.50 27.94
C SER A 169 18.43 -3.46 28.01
N LEU A 170 18.71 -4.75 28.12
CA LEU A 170 17.73 -5.84 28.31
C LEU A 170 18.10 -6.62 29.56
N PHE A 171 17.19 -6.78 30.49
CA PHE A 171 17.40 -7.45 31.76
C PHE A 171 16.54 -8.70 31.86
N VAL A 172 17.14 -9.80 32.33
CA VAL A 172 16.45 -11.06 32.66
C VAL A 172 16.79 -11.39 34.11
N PHE A 173 15.76 -11.45 34.96
CA PHE A 173 15.91 -11.77 36.39
C PHE A 173 15.22 -13.10 36.69
N ASP A 174 16.02 -14.13 36.91
CA ASP A 174 15.56 -15.43 37.40
C ASP A 174 15.87 -15.56 38.90
N VAL A 175 14.87 -15.19 39.69
CA VAL A 175 14.93 -15.20 41.15
C VAL A 175 13.50 -15.13 41.71
N SER A 176 13.29 -15.65 42.91
CA SER A 176 12.05 -15.44 43.65
C SER A 176 11.90 -13.96 44.06
N HIS A 177 10.68 -13.46 44.24
CA HIS A 177 10.40 -12.03 44.51
C HIS A 177 10.95 -11.04 43.46
N ALA A 178 11.16 -11.47 42.21
CA ALA A 178 11.68 -10.63 41.14
C ALA A 178 10.81 -9.38 40.85
N GLY A 179 9.53 -9.40 41.23
CA GLY A 179 8.65 -8.23 41.15
C GLY A 179 9.15 -6.99 41.90
N ASN A 180 9.88 -7.17 43.00
CA ASN A 180 10.50 -6.06 43.73
C ASN A 180 11.53 -5.32 42.87
N ILE A 181 12.20 -6.04 41.97
CA ILE A 181 13.21 -5.48 41.08
C ILE A 181 12.54 -4.57 40.05
N VAL A 182 11.53 -5.07 39.33
CA VAL A 182 10.87 -4.33 38.25
C VAL A 182 10.16 -3.09 38.76
N GLN A 183 9.48 -3.18 39.91
CA GLN A 183 8.79 -2.03 40.51
C GLN A 183 9.75 -0.89 40.86
N ASN A 184 10.87 -1.19 41.53
CA ASN A 184 11.84 -0.18 41.93
C ASN A 184 12.70 0.32 40.75
N PHE A 185 12.85 -0.47 39.69
CA PHE A 185 13.63 -0.09 38.52
C PHE A 185 13.11 1.19 37.87
N HIS A 186 11.79 1.34 37.72
CA HIS A 186 11.18 2.53 37.13
C HIS A 186 11.37 3.78 38.01
N ALA A 187 11.27 3.64 39.33
CA ALA A 187 11.50 4.74 40.26
C ALA A 187 12.94 5.28 40.19
N PHE A 188 13.94 4.41 40.05
CA PHE A 188 15.33 4.83 39.88
C PHE A 188 15.61 5.44 38.49
N LEU A 189 14.94 4.97 37.44
CA LEU A 189 15.03 5.59 36.11
C LEU A 189 14.54 7.04 36.12
N GLU A 190 13.37 7.30 36.71
CA GLU A 190 12.82 8.66 36.82
C GLU A 190 13.76 9.58 37.60
N LYS A 191 14.41 9.06 38.65
CA LYS A 191 15.41 9.78 39.41
C LYS A 191 16.62 10.18 38.56
N HIS A 192 17.19 9.25 37.79
CA HIS A 192 18.29 9.54 36.87
C HIS A 192 17.92 10.55 35.78
N GLU A 193 16.70 10.47 35.23
CA GLU A 193 16.22 11.43 34.25
C GLU A 193 16.10 12.85 34.82
N LYS A 194 15.62 12.96 36.08
CA LYS A 194 15.55 14.24 36.78
C LYS A 194 16.94 14.83 37.03
N GLU A 195 17.90 14.01 37.48
CA GLU A 195 19.29 14.42 37.67
C GLU A 195 19.95 14.86 36.37
N ASN A 196 19.72 14.14 35.26
CA ASN A 196 20.17 14.52 33.93
C ASN A 196 19.55 15.87 33.47
N ALA A 197 18.27 16.10 33.76
CA ALA A 197 17.61 17.37 33.44
C ALA A 197 18.16 18.54 34.26
N GLU A 198 18.47 18.31 35.54
CA GLU A 198 19.13 19.31 36.41
C GLU A 198 20.57 19.58 35.98
N ALA A 199 21.32 18.54 35.60
CA ALA A 199 22.67 18.67 35.06
C ALA A 199 22.67 19.49 33.75
N ARG A 200 21.71 19.22 32.85
CA ARG A 200 21.53 19.98 31.60
C ARG A 200 21.19 21.45 31.84
N LYS A 201 20.48 21.77 32.92
CA LYS A 201 20.19 23.16 33.32
C LYS A 201 21.42 23.86 33.87
N ARG A 202 22.31 23.14 34.57
CA ARG A 202 23.56 23.70 35.11
C ARG A 202 24.61 23.90 34.01
N ASP A 203 24.72 22.95 33.09
CA ASP A 203 25.64 23.00 31.95
C ASP A 203 24.95 22.46 30.69
N PRO A 204 24.61 23.33 29.71
CA PRO A 204 24.00 22.91 28.45
C PRO A 204 24.88 22.00 27.58
N ILE A 205 26.19 21.93 27.81
CA ILE A 205 27.16 21.19 26.98
C ILE A 205 27.54 19.84 27.62
N ALA A 206 27.11 19.57 28.86
CA ALA A 206 27.46 18.34 29.56
C ALA A 206 27.00 17.08 28.80
N SER A 207 27.92 16.10 28.68
CA SER A 207 27.62 14.78 28.14
C SER A 207 26.74 13.99 29.12
N LEU A 208 25.46 13.81 28.79
CA LEU A 208 24.52 13.05 29.61
C LEU A 208 24.48 11.60 29.19
N GLN A 209 24.41 10.71 30.17
CA GLN A 209 24.24 9.28 29.94
C GLN A 209 22.76 8.96 29.71
N ASN A 210 22.46 8.18 28.68
CA ASN A 210 21.09 7.74 28.42
C ASN A 210 20.75 6.55 29.32
N TYR A 211 19.63 6.61 30.04
CA TYR A 211 19.11 5.50 30.86
C TYR A 211 17.81 4.89 30.29
N GLY A 212 17.29 5.48 29.20
CA GLY A 212 16.04 5.06 28.58
C GLY A 212 16.14 3.77 27.74
N ASP A 213 14.98 3.33 27.26
CA ASP A 213 14.82 2.13 26.42
C ASP A 213 15.33 0.81 27.06
N CYS A 214 15.13 0.69 28.37
CA CYS A 214 15.36 -0.54 29.12
C CYS A 214 14.16 -1.50 29.01
N ILE A 215 14.46 -2.76 28.72
CA ILE A 215 13.47 -3.84 28.69
C ILE A 215 13.78 -4.81 29.83
N LEU A 216 12.77 -5.25 30.58
CA LEU A 216 12.95 -6.16 31.71
C LEU A 216 12.03 -7.37 31.57
N LEU A 217 12.56 -8.54 31.90
CA LEU A 217 11.85 -9.81 32.05
C LEU A 217 12.18 -10.35 33.44
N ALA A 218 11.17 -10.66 34.23
CA ALA A 218 11.34 -11.17 35.59
C ALA A 218 10.43 -12.39 35.83
N ALA A 219 10.95 -13.35 36.58
CA ALA A 219 10.34 -14.67 36.71
C ALA A 219 9.00 -14.71 37.46
N CYS A 220 8.79 -13.82 38.44
CA CYS A 220 7.64 -13.87 39.34
C CYS A 220 7.23 -12.47 39.87
N GLU A 221 6.05 -12.37 40.48
CA GLU A 221 5.61 -11.14 41.17
C GLU A 221 6.34 -10.90 42.51
N LYS A 222 6.06 -9.77 43.16
CA LYS A 222 6.78 -9.27 44.36
C LYS A 222 6.72 -10.17 45.59
N ASN A 223 5.71 -11.05 45.68
CA ASN A 223 5.45 -11.91 46.84
C ASN A 223 5.38 -13.39 46.44
N GLU A 224 5.92 -13.73 45.27
CA GLU A 224 5.87 -15.08 44.73
C GLU A 224 7.25 -15.74 44.78
N THR A 225 7.22 -17.04 44.99
CA THR A 225 8.40 -17.90 44.99
C THR A 225 8.40 -18.78 43.76
N LEU A 226 9.59 -19.12 43.27
CA LEU A 226 9.73 -20.03 42.14
C LEU A 226 9.20 -21.43 42.47
N PRO A 227 8.71 -22.19 41.46
CA PRO A 227 8.20 -23.54 41.68
C PRO A 227 9.28 -24.49 42.23
N THR A 228 8.92 -25.30 43.22
CA THR A 228 9.81 -26.27 43.86
C THR A 228 9.57 -27.72 43.44
N ASN A 229 8.70 -27.96 42.45
CA ASN A 229 8.37 -29.30 41.96
C ASN A 229 9.64 -30.02 41.44
N PRO A 230 10.02 -31.20 41.98
CA PRO A 230 11.23 -31.92 41.57
C PRO A 230 11.27 -32.34 40.10
N ASP A 231 10.10 -32.47 39.46
CA ASP A 231 10.00 -32.82 38.05
C ASP A 231 10.31 -31.64 37.11
N LEU A 232 10.48 -30.43 37.66
CA LEU A 232 10.83 -29.22 36.92
C LEU A 232 12.25 -28.77 37.26
N PRO A 233 12.91 -28.01 36.34
CA PRO A 233 14.16 -27.34 36.67
C PRO A 233 13.96 -26.22 37.69
N ALA A 234 14.99 -25.94 38.48
CA ALA A 234 15.03 -24.81 39.40
C ALA A 234 15.03 -23.48 38.65
N ASP A 235 15.70 -23.42 37.49
CA ASP A 235 15.70 -22.28 36.55
C ASP A 235 14.59 -22.36 35.51
N LEU A 236 13.37 -22.66 35.95
CA LEU A 236 12.21 -22.80 35.06
C LEU A 236 11.99 -21.59 34.15
N PHE A 237 12.18 -20.38 34.65
CA PHE A 237 12.02 -19.17 33.85
C PHE A 237 13.10 -19.08 32.78
N THR A 238 14.37 -19.29 33.15
CA THR A 238 15.48 -19.35 32.19
C THR A 238 15.27 -20.42 31.15
N CYS A 239 14.90 -21.65 31.54
CA CYS A 239 14.58 -22.74 30.61
C CYS A 239 13.47 -22.36 29.63
N CYS A 240 12.40 -21.70 30.10
CA CYS A 240 11.34 -21.20 29.22
C CYS A 240 11.87 -20.19 28.20
N LEU A 241 12.77 -19.30 28.60
CA LEU A 241 13.33 -18.25 27.74
C LEU A 241 14.40 -18.74 26.76
N THR A 242 15.19 -19.75 27.13
CA THR A 242 16.38 -20.16 26.36
C THR A 242 16.22 -21.52 25.68
N THR A 243 15.39 -22.42 26.22
CA THR A 243 15.14 -23.78 25.72
C THR A 243 13.64 -24.11 25.67
N PRO A 244 12.82 -23.28 24.98
CA PRO A 244 11.36 -23.33 25.06
C PRO A 244 10.76 -24.67 24.64
N ILE A 245 11.32 -25.33 23.62
CA ILE A 245 10.77 -26.59 23.10
C ILE A 245 10.97 -27.73 24.09
N GLU A 246 12.15 -27.82 24.71
CA GLU A 246 12.48 -28.87 25.68
C GLU A 246 11.59 -28.79 26.91
N ILE A 247 11.42 -27.59 27.48
CA ILE A 247 10.54 -27.40 28.64
C ILE A 247 9.06 -27.52 28.28
N ALA A 248 8.63 -27.11 27.09
CA ALA A 248 7.25 -27.29 26.65
C ALA A 248 6.87 -28.77 26.51
N LEU A 249 7.76 -29.58 25.94
CA LEU A 249 7.58 -31.04 25.85
C LEU A 249 7.52 -31.67 27.25
N ARG A 250 8.47 -31.31 28.12
CA ARG A 250 8.49 -31.78 29.52
C ARG A 250 7.19 -31.44 30.25
N TYR A 251 6.76 -30.18 30.17
CA TYR A 251 5.51 -29.72 30.77
C TYR A 251 4.31 -30.47 30.22
N PHE A 252 4.23 -30.68 28.90
CA PHE A 252 3.12 -31.41 28.27
C PHE A 252 3.04 -32.86 28.74
N VAL A 253 4.19 -33.55 28.83
CA VAL A 253 4.26 -34.94 29.37
C VAL A 253 3.82 -34.99 30.83
N LEU A 254 4.19 -34.00 31.64
CA LEU A 254 3.78 -33.91 33.05
C LEU A 254 2.27 -33.70 33.24
N GLN A 255 1.61 -32.99 32.32
CA GLN A 255 0.14 -32.88 32.32
C GLN A 255 -0.54 -34.22 31.96
N ASN A 256 0.21 -35.14 31.33
CA ASN A 256 -0.22 -36.45 30.84
C ASN A 256 -1.62 -36.49 30.19
N PRO A 257 -1.90 -35.67 29.16
CA PRO A 257 -3.19 -35.70 28.48
C PRO A 257 -3.41 -37.00 27.68
N LEU A 258 -2.32 -37.69 27.28
CA LEU A 258 -2.36 -38.86 26.39
C LEU A 258 -2.49 -40.21 27.12
N GLN A 259 -2.43 -40.22 28.47
CA GLN A 259 -2.40 -41.43 29.29
C GLN A 259 -1.32 -42.44 28.86
N THR A 260 -0.23 -41.97 28.25
CA THR A 260 0.86 -42.81 27.75
C THR A 260 1.82 -43.17 28.88
N SER A 261 2.48 -44.34 28.80
CA SER A 261 3.50 -44.78 29.77
C SER A 261 4.87 -44.12 29.61
N LEU A 262 4.96 -42.97 28.92
CA LEU A 262 6.23 -42.30 28.62
C LEU A 262 6.76 -41.61 29.88
N SER A 263 7.97 -41.99 30.31
CA SER A 263 8.65 -41.34 31.43
C SER A 263 9.25 -39.99 31.00
N VAL A 264 9.42 -39.08 31.97
CA VAL A 264 9.97 -37.73 31.77
C VAL A 264 11.43 -37.77 31.28
N ASP A 265 12.15 -38.88 31.44
CA ASP A 265 13.55 -38.97 31.01
C ASP A 265 13.72 -39.59 29.60
N GLU A 266 12.67 -40.21 29.04
CA GLU A 266 12.73 -40.98 27.79
C GLU A 266 12.20 -40.25 26.55
N PHE A 267 11.62 -39.03 26.68
CA PHE A 267 10.92 -38.35 25.58
C PHE A 267 11.81 -37.66 24.53
N ARG A 268 13.08 -38.07 24.34
CA ARG A 268 14.01 -37.38 23.43
C ARG A 268 13.54 -37.41 21.98
N VAL A 269 13.02 -36.27 21.50
CA VAL A 269 12.55 -36.11 20.13
C VAL A 269 13.75 -36.01 19.16
N PRO A 270 13.80 -36.82 18.10
CA PRO A 270 14.90 -36.81 17.15
C PRO A 270 14.92 -35.55 16.28
N GLY A 271 16.12 -35.17 15.82
CA GLY A 271 16.31 -34.05 14.90
C GLY A 271 17.10 -32.87 15.46
N ARG A 272 17.08 -31.74 14.74
CA ARG A 272 17.77 -30.50 15.11
C ARG A 272 16.82 -29.32 14.99
N LEU A 273 16.88 -28.38 15.92
CA LEU A 273 16.02 -27.19 15.96
C LEU A 273 16.03 -26.33 14.68
N GLN A 274 17.13 -26.37 13.92
CA GLN A 274 17.30 -25.61 12.67
C GLN A 274 16.71 -26.33 11.45
N ASP A 275 16.58 -27.67 11.51
CA ASP A 275 16.09 -28.47 10.41
C ASP A 275 14.57 -28.66 10.51
N ARG A 276 13.84 -27.84 9.75
CA ARG A 276 12.38 -27.84 9.69
C ARG A 276 11.76 -29.12 9.15
N ARG A 277 12.55 -30.00 8.54
CA ARG A 277 12.07 -31.32 8.09
C ARG A 277 12.14 -32.36 9.20
N SER A 278 12.93 -32.11 10.23
CA SER A 278 13.02 -32.99 11.40
C SER A 278 11.86 -32.70 12.38
N PRO A 279 11.39 -33.69 13.15
CA PRO A 279 10.29 -33.50 14.11
C PRO A 279 10.55 -32.35 15.09
N LEU A 280 11.77 -32.30 15.65
CA LEU A 280 12.16 -31.25 16.59
C LEU A 280 12.20 -29.85 15.95
N GLY A 281 12.70 -29.74 14.71
CA GLY A 281 12.74 -28.46 14.00
C GLY A 281 11.39 -28.01 13.45
N GLU A 282 10.49 -28.95 13.11
CA GLU A 282 9.10 -28.64 12.76
C GLU A 282 8.35 -28.07 13.98
N LEU A 283 8.47 -28.69 15.16
CA LEU A 283 7.90 -28.15 16.41
C LEU A 283 8.42 -26.74 16.72
N ASN A 284 9.73 -26.51 16.62
CA ASN A 284 10.32 -25.19 16.83
C ASN A 284 9.75 -24.13 15.85
N TRP A 285 9.49 -24.54 14.61
CA TRP A 285 8.92 -23.66 13.60
C TRP A 285 7.44 -23.35 13.86
N ILE A 286 6.64 -24.36 14.22
CA ILE A 286 5.23 -24.18 14.64
C ILE A 286 5.16 -23.29 15.88
N PHE A 287 6.00 -23.53 16.88
CA PHE A 287 6.10 -22.71 18.10
C PHE A 287 6.38 -21.24 17.77
N THR A 288 7.33 -20.99 16.88
CA THR A 288 7.66 -19.63 16.43
C THR A 288 6.47 -18.98 15.72
N ALA A 289 5.74 -19.72 14.87
CA ALA A 289 4.56 -19.21 14.17
C ALA A 289 3.42 -18.88 15.14
N ILE A 290 3.13 -19.76 16.10
CA ILE A 290 2.07 -19.57 17.09
C ILE A 290 2.37 -18.38 17.99
N THR A 291 3.56 -18.33 18.59
CA THR A 291 3.93 -17.25 19.52
C THR A 291 3.97 -15.87 18.85
N ASP A 292 4.47 -15.78 17.61
CA ASP A 292 4.46 -14.53 16.84
C ASP A 292 3.03 -14.09 16.49
N THR A 293 2.12 -15.05 16.25
CA THR A 293 0.71 -14.78 15.95
C THR A 293 -0.07 -14.34 17.19
N ILE A 294 0.14 -14.99 18.33
CA ILE A 294 -0.45 -14.59 19.62
C ILE A 294 -0.04 -13.14 19.94
N ALA A 295 1.25 -12.83 19.77
CA ALA A 295 1.76 -11.48 19.99
C ALA A 295 1.14 -10.45 19.05
N TRP A 296 0.98 -10.79 17.76
CA TRP A 296 0.39 -9.88 16.78
C TRP A 296 -1.10 -9.59 17.05
N ASN A 297 -1.86 -10.58 17.51
CA ASN A 297 -3.29 -10.43 17.76
C ASN A 297 -3.57 -9.74 19.11
N THR A 298 -2.65 -9.88 20.06
CA THR A 298 -2.85 -9.38 21.43
C THR A 298 -2.21 -8.01 21.66
N LEU A 299 -1.07 -7.70 21.04
CA LEU A 299 -0.30 -6.50 21.32
C LEU A 299 -0.70 -5.30 20.45
N PRO A 300 -0.64 -4.07 20.99
CA PRO A 300 -0.71 -2.86 20.18
C PRO A 300 0.42 -2.84 19.13
N ARG A 301 0.11 -2.34 17.92
CA ARG A 301 1.05 -2.33 16.78
C ARG A 301 2.43 -1.73 17.09
N PRO A 302 2.54 -0.59 17.80
CA PRO A 302 3.85 -0.02 18.15
C PRO A 302 4.66 -0.92 19.09
N LEU A 303 3.98 -1.56 20.06
CA LEU A 303 4.62 -2.45 21.03
C LEU A 303 5.09 -3.74 20.35
N PHE A 304 4.27 -4.33 19.48
CA PHE A 304 4.67 -5.48 18.67
C PHE A 304 5.91 -5.16 17.82
N LYS A 305 5.91 -4.03 17.11
CA LYS A 305 7.05 -3.61 16.27
C LYS A 305 8.33 -3.47 17.11
N LYS A 306 8.22 -2.87 18.31
CA LYS A 306 9.34 -2.72 19.24
C LYS A 306 9.90 -4.07 19.74
N LEU A 307 9.04 -4.98 20.19
CA LEU A 307 9.48 -6.20 20.86
C LEU A 307 9.75 -7.38 19.92
N PHE A 308 8.96 -7.54 18.85
CA PHE A 308 8.99 -8.72 17.97
C PHE A 308 9.68 -8.48 16.62
N ARG A 309 10.06 -7.23 16.29
CA ARG A 309 10.67 -6.91 14.98
C ARG A 309 11.97 -6.10 15.04
N GLN A 310 12.16 -5.25 16.06
CA GLN A 310 13.31 -4.33 16.12
C GLN A 310 14.66 -5.05 16.34
N ASP A 311 14.72 -5.99 17.28
CA ASP A 311 15.93 -6.74 17.66
C ASP A 311 15.60 -8.24 17.71
N LEU A 312 16.44 -9.07 17.07
CA LEU A 312 16.27 -10.51 17.00
C LEU A 312 16.34 -11.18 18.37
N MET A 313 17.22 -10.71 19.27
CA MET A 313 17.35 -11.29 20.61
C MET A 313 16.10 -11.00 21.45
N VAL A 314 15.64 -9.74 21.44
CA VAL A 314 14.41 -9.33 22.12
C VAL A 314 13.22 -10.12 21.58
N ALA A 315 13.09 -10.23 20.26
CA ALA A 315 12.00 -10.98 19.63
C ALA A 315 12.02 -12.46 20.02
N ALA A 316 13.19 -13.08 20.13
CA ALA A 316 13.31 -14.46 20.60
C ALA A 316 12.88 -14.60 22.06
N LEU A 317 13.39 -13.75 22.93
CA LEU A 317 13.06 -13.80 24.36
C LEU A 317 11.58 -13.50 24.61
N PHE A 318 10.96 -12.56 23.90
CA PHE A 318 9.54 -12.26 24.08
C PHE A 318 8.61 -13.36 23.53
N ARG A 319 8.96 -14.03 22.42
CA ARG A 319 8.23 -15.23 21.97
C ARG A 319 8.26 -16.31 23.04
N ASN A 320 9.44 -16.53 23.60
CA ASN A 320 9.67 -17.55 24.62
C ASN A 320 9.06 -17.14 25.98
N PHE A 321 8.97 -15.84 26.26
CA PHE A 321 8.29 -15.30 27.44
C PHE A 321 6.79 -15.62 27.44
N LEU A 322 6.13 -15.65 26.27
CA LEU A 322 4.72 -16.06 26.20
C LEU A 322 4.52 -17.51 26.69
N LEU A 323 5.49 -18.38 26.42
CA LEU A 323 5.48 -19.75 26.96
C LEU A 323 5.72 -19.74 28.47
N SER A 324 6.64 -18.92 28.97
CA SER A 324 6.85 -18.78 30.42
C SER A 324 5.59 -18.32 31.14
N GLU A 325 4.84 -17.36 30.56
CA GLU A 325 3.56 -16.90 31.11
C GLU A 325 2.56 -18.06 31.21
N ARG A 326 2.56 -18.98 30.25
CA ARG A 326 1.67 -20.14 30.25
C ARG A 326 2.08 -21.22 31.27
N ILE A 327 3.35 -21.63 31.24
CA ILE A 327 3.84 -22.74 32.08
C ILE A 327 3.86 -22.32 33.56
N MET A 328 4.46 -21.18 33.87
CA MET A 328 4.69 -20.77 35.26
C MET A 328 3.39 -20.47 36.00
N ARG A 329 2.35 -19.97 35.29
CA ARG A 329 1.01 -19.75 35.86
C ARG A 329 0.35 -21.02 36.36
N THR A 330 0.66 -22.18 35.76
CA THR A 330 0.15 -23.48 36.22
C THR A 330 0.73 -23.86 37.58
N HIS A 331 1.88 -23.27 37.93
CA HIS A 331 2.59 -23.46 39.19
C HIS A 331 2.51 -22.23 40.09
N GLU A 332 1.42 -21.45 39.99
CA GLU A 332 1.13 -20.27 40.82
C GLU A 332 2.21 -19.17 40.77
N CYS A 333 2.97 -19.12 39.68
CA CYS A 333 4.05 -18.16 39.49
C CYS A 333 3.76 -17.28 38.26
N HIS A 334 3.88 -15.97 38.42
CA HIS A 334 3.45 -14.98 37.43
C HIS A 334 4.62 -14.17 36.89
N PRO A 335 5.16 -14.54 35.71
CA PRO A 335 6.21 -13.76 35.06
C PRO A 335 5.74 -12.36 34.69
N ILE A 336 6.64 -11.40 34.85
CA ILE A 336 6.39 -9.98 34.56
C ILE A 336 7.37 -9.46 33.52
N SER A 337 6.90 -8.51 32.71
CA SER A 337 7.71 -7.83 31.71
C SER A 337 7.50 -6.32 31.77
N SER A 338 8.54 -5.57 31.38
CA SER A 338 8.49 -4.13 31.16
C SER A 338 9.08 -3.85 29.78
N PRO A 339 8.29 -3.40 28.79
CA PRO A 339 6.88 -3.00 28.88
C PRO A 339 5.93 -4.16 29.21
N LYS A 340 4.85 -3.87 29.95
CA LYS A 340 3.85 -4.87 30.37
C LYS A 340 3.07 -5.40 29.17
N LEU A 341 3.02 -6.72 29.03
CA LEU A 341 2.18 -7.38 28.04
C LEU A 341 0.75 -7.57 28.58
N PRO A 342 -0.28 -7.53 27.70
CA PRO A 342 -1.60 -8.05 28.01
C PRO A 342 -1.56 -9.58 28.22
N ILE A 343 -2.68 -10.15 28.67
CA ILE A 343 -2.81 -11.57 28.96
C ILE A 343 -2.69 -12.40 27.67
N THR A 344 -1.74 -13.36 27.62
CA THR A 344 -1.54 -14.22 26.44
C THR A 344 -1.71 -15.72 26.70
N HIS A 345 -1.67 -16.17 27.96
CA HIS A 345 -1.68 -17.59 28.31
C HIS A 345 -3.00 -18.32 27.97
N THR A 346 -4.13 -17.62 27.88
CA THR A 346 -5.45 -18.20 27.53
C THR A 346 -5.77 -18.17 26.04
N HIS A 347 -4.83 -17.76 25.18
CA HIS A 347 -5.10 -17.58 23.76
C HIS A 347 -5.42 -18.93 23.07
N PRO A 348 -6.45 -19.03 22.20
CA PRO A 348 -6.87 -20.30 21.58
C PRO A 348 -5.77 -21.03 20.80
N LEU A 349 -4.84 -20.31 20.17
CA LEU A 349 -3.71 -20.92 19.44
C LEU A 349 -2.81 -21.81 20.30
N TRP A 350 -2.84 -21.71 21.62
CA TRP A 350 -2.17 -22.66 22.49
C TRP A 350 -2.75 -24.08 22.37
N GLN A 351 -4.03 -24.22 22.04
CA GLN A 351 -4.65 -25.52 21.76
C GLN A 351 -4.08 -26.13 20.47
N SER A 352 -3.81 -25.29 19.46
CA SER A 352 -3.13 -25.74 18.24
C SER A 352 -1.69 -26.15 18.49
N TRP A 353 -1.00 -25.50 19.44
CA TRP A 353 0.32 -25.92 19.90
C TRP A 353 0.26 -27.29 20.59
N ASP A 354 -0.69 -27.47 21.51
CA ASP A 354 -0.88 -28.72 22.24
C ASP A 354 -1.15 -29.88 21.28
N LEU A 355 -2.03 -29.69 20.30
CA LEU A 355 -2.29 -30.67 19.25
C LEU A 355 -1.03 -30.99 18.43
N ALA A 356 -0.23 -29.99 18.06
CA ALA A 356 1.00 -30.22 17.31
C ALA A 356 2.02 -31.05 18.13
N VAL A 357 2.15 -30.77 19.43
CA VAL A 357 3.00 -31.54 20.34
C VAL A 357 2.50 -32.98 20.46
N GLU A 358 1.19 -33.17 20.69
CA GLU A 358 0.54 -34.47 20.75
C GLU A 358 0.81 -35.32 19.51
N MET A 359 0.66 -34.75 18.31
CA MET A 359 0.89 -35.45 17.04
C MET A 359 2.34 -35.93 16.88
N VAL A 360 3.32 -35.18 17.39
CA VAL A 360 4.74 -35.58 17.34
C VAL A 360 5.02 -36.66 18.38
N LEU A 361 4.54 -36.49 19.61
CA LEU A 361 4.75 -37.45 20.69
C LEU A 361 4.06 -38.80 20.43
N ALA A 362 2.90 -38.81 19.77
CA ALA A 362 2.21 -40.04 19.36
C ALA A 362 3.03 -40.87 18.36
N GLN A 363 3.88 -40.23 17.55
CA GLN A 363 4.77 -40.88 16.59
C GLN A 363 6.12 -41.30 17.19
N LEU A 364 6.46 -40.78 18.38
CA LEU A 364 7.80 -40.93 18.98
C LEU A 364 8.23 -42.40 19.16
N PRO A 365 7.39 -43.35 19.63
CA PRO A 365 7.80 -44.74 19.75
C PRO A 365 8.24 -45.34 18.41
N ALA A 366 7.51 -45.06 17.33
CA ALA A 366 7.84 -45.55 15.99
C ALA A 366 9.10 -44.90 15.41
N LEU A 367 9.39 -43.65 15.78
CA LEU A 367 10.61 -42.93 15.38
C LEU A 367 11.85 -43.48 16.10
N ILE A 368 11.74 -43.82 17.39
CA ILE A 368 12.84 -44.42 18.15
C ILE A 368 13.15 -45.82 17.60
N GLU A 369 12.13 -46.66 17.38
CA GLU A 369 12.30 -47.98 16.75
C GLU A 369 12.98 -47.89 15.37
N GLN A 370 12.79 -46.78 14.65
CA GLN A 370 13.45 -46.53 13.38
C GLN A 370 14.92 -46.13 13.54
N GLU A 371 15.25 -45.24 14.46
CA GLU A 371 16.66 -44.89 14.75
C GLU A 371 17.45 -46.11 15.24
N GLU A 372 16.80 -47.02 15.95
CA GLU A 372 17.36 -48.30 16.39
C GLU A 372 17.45 -49.36 15.26
N GLY A 373 16.85 -49.09 14.10
CA GLY A 373 16.87 -49.97 12.92
C GLY A 373 15.86 -51.13 12.99
N THR A 374 14.97 -51.14 13.98
CA THR A 374 13.97 -52.19 14.23
C THR A 374 12.78 -52.09 13.26
N ARG A 375 12.42 -50.88 12.84
CA ARG A 375 11.28 -50.62 11.94
C ARG A 375 11.58 -49.51 10.93
N HIS A 376 11.19 -49.69 9.67
CA HIS A 376 11.18 -48.58 8.72
C HIS A 376 9.92 -47.73 8.93
N TYR A 377 10.07 -46.52 9.45
CA TYR A 377 9.02 -45.52 9.60
C TYR A 377 9.44 -44.23 8.90
N GLU A 378 8.50 -43.45 8.38
CA GLU A 378 8.78 -42.13 7.82
C GLU A 378 7.94 -41.11 8.60
N TYR A 379 8.60 -40.05 9.06
CA TYR A 379 7.94 -39.02 9.87
C TYR A 379 6.81 -38.36 9.09
N GLN A 380 5.62 -38.34 9.70
CA GLN A 380 4.46 -37.65 9.14
C GLN A 380 4.42 -36.21 9.67
N HIS A 381 4.63 -35.28 8.75
CA HIS A 381 4.59 -33.84 9.02
C HIS A 381 3.23 -33.38 9.55
N SER A 382 3.25 -32.40 10.46
CA SER A 382 2.04 -31.80 10.99
C SER A 382 1.24 -31.06 9.89
N PRO A 383 -0.10 -31.21 9.83
CA PRO A 383 -0.95 -30.47 8.90
C PRO A 383 -1.15 -29.01 9.30
N PHE A 384 -0.58 -28.55 10.43
CA PHE A 384 -0.77 -27.22 11.00
C PHE A 384 -0.73 -26.09 9.96
N PHE A 385 0.34 -26.01 9.16
CA PHE A 385 0.45 -24.93 8.18
C PHE A 385 -0.60 -25.03 7.05
N ALA A 386 -0.95 -26.24 6.62
CA ALA A 386 -1.96 -26.44 5.58
C ALA A 386 -3.36 -26.04 6.08
N GLU A 387 -3.68 -26.34 7.34
CA GLU A 387 -4.94 -25.95 8.00
C GLU A 387 -5.02 -24.43 8.20
N GLN A 388 -3.94 -23.79 8.66
CA GLN A 388 -3.91 -22.32 8.84
C GLN A 388 -4.04 -21.56 7.52
N LEU A 389 -3.44 -22.05 6.43
CA LEU A 389 -3.67 -21.48 5.09
C LEU A 389 -5.12 -21.65 4.65
N THR A 390 -5.75 -22.79 4.97
CA THR A 390 -7.16 -23.04 4.65
C THR A 390 -8.08 -22.12 5.45
N ALA A 391 -7.78 -21.87 6.73
CA ALA A 391 -8.51 -20.89 7.54
C ALA A 391 -8.37 -19.47 6.96
N PHE A 392 -7.18 -19.11 6.50
CA PHE A 392 -6.93 -17.82 5.83
C PHE A 392 -7.70 -17.69 4.50
N GLU A 393 -7.77 -18.76 3.72
CA GLU A 393 -8.56 -18.84 2.50
C GLU A 393 -10.06 -18.68 2.75
N VAL A 394 -10.58 -19.34 3.79
CA VAL A 394 -11.98 -19.16 4.25
C VAL A 394 -12.24 -17.71 4.65
N TYR A 395 -11.31 -17.09 5.38
CA TYR A 395 -11.41 -15.66 5.71
C TYR A 395 -11.52 -14.79 4.45
N LEU A 396 -10.67 -15.00 3.44
CA LEU A 396 -10.73 -14.25 2.17
C LEU A 396 -12.05 -14.45 1.43
N SER A 397 -12.66 -15.64 1.53
CA SER A 397 -13.96 -15.93 0.91
C SER A 397 -15.14 -15.24 1.59
N SER A 398 -15.01 -14.86 2.87
CA SER A 398 -16.10 -14.35 3.72
C SER A 398 -16.46 -12.87 3.52
N GLY A 399 -15.72 -12.14 2.70
CA GLY A 399 -15.81 -10.69 2.56
C GLY A 399 -15.05 -9.94 3.66
N PRO A 400 -13.71 -10.01 3.67
CA PRO A 400 -12.84 -9.34 4.64
C PRO A 400 -13.15 -7.85 4.82
N THR A 401 -13.07 -7.37 6.06
CA THR A 401 -13.17 -5.94 6.37
C THR A 401 -12.00 -5.49 7.23
N GLU A 402 -11.64 -4.22 7.14
CA GLU A 402 -10.55 -3.61 7.90
C GLU A 402 -10.68 -3.83 9.42
N LYS A 403 -11.93 -3.87 9.92
CA LYS A 403 -12.22 -4.00 11.36
C LYS A 403 -11.83 -5.35 11.93
N ASN A 404 -11.85 -6.40 11.11
CA ASN A 404 -11.59 -7.77 11.53
C ASN A 404 -10.40 -8.32 10.74
N PRO A 405 -9.16 -7.89 11.05
CA PRO A 405 -7.99 -8.40 10.35
C PRO A 405 -7.82 -9.92 10.56
N PRO A 406 -7.18 -10.62 9.63
CA PRO A 406 -6.98 -12.06 9.74
C PRO A 406 -5.91 -12.40 10.76
N ASP A 407 -6.27 -13.25 11.71
CA ASP A 407 -5.35 -13.76 12.74
C ASP A 407 -4.18 -14.54 12.13
N GLN A 408 -4.37 -15.21 11.00
CA GLN A 408 -3.38 -16.11 10.38
C GLN A 408 -2.25 -15.36 9.65
N LEU A 409 -2.30 -14.03 9.54
CA LEU A 409 -1.38 -13.28 8.68
C LEU A 409 0.11 -13.43 9.08
N PRO A 410 0.51 -13.46 10.37
CA PRO A 410 1.88 -13.80 10.76
C PRO A 410 2.27 -15.24 10.45
N ILE A 411 1.32 -16.18 10.49
CA ILE A 411 1.56 -17.58 10.09
C ILE A 411 1.86 -17.65 8.60
N VAL A 412 1.11 -16.93 7.76
CA VAL A 412 1.37 -16.85 6.31
C VAL A 412 2.81 -16.39 6.05
N LEU A 413 3.32 -15.41 6.81
CA LEU A 413 4.72 -14.97 6.73
C LEU A 413 5.71 -16.10 7.06
N GLN A 414 5.44 -16.90 8.10
CA GLN A 414 6.28 -18.06 8.42
C GLN A 414 6.24 -19.11 7.31
N VAL A 415 5.08 -19.33 6.69
CA VAL A 415 4.91 -20.28 5.59
C VAL A 415 5.68 -19.86 4.34
N LEU A 416 5.86 -18.56 4.07
CA LEU A 416 6.70 -18.09 2.95
C LEU A 416 8.15 -18.61 3.02
N LEU A 417 8.62 -18.92 4.22
CA LEU A 417 9.94 -19.52 4.44
C LEU A 417 9.97 -21.01 4.11
N SER A 418 8.82 -21.67 4.01
CA SER A 418 8.68 -23.02 3.46
C SER A 418 8.96 -23.03 1.97
N GLN A 419 9.38 -24.18 1.42
CA GLN A 419 9.34 -24.40 -0.03
C GLN A 419 8.02 -25.09 -0.43
N ALA A 420 7.53 -26.04 0.37
CA ALA A 420 6.38 -26.89 0.03
C ALA A 420 5.06 -26.11 -0.11
N HIS A 421 4.84 -25.10 0.73
CA HIS A 421 3.59 -24.33 0.75
C HIS A 421 3.75 -22.89 0.25
N ARG A 422 4.92 -22.55 -0.30
CA ARG A 422 5.26 -21.18 -0.68
C ARG A 422 4.31 -20.61 -1.72
N LEU A 423 4.06 -21.37 -2.79
CA LEU A 423 3.22 -20.93 -3.90
C LEU A 423 1.79 -20.65 -3.40
N ARG A 424 1.18 -21.59 -2.67
CA ARG A 424 -0.16 -21.42 -2.07
C ARG A 424 -0.21 -20.21 -1.14
N ALA A 425 0.78 -20.03 -0.26
CA ALA A 425 0.85 -18.89 0.64
C ALA A 425 0.96 -17.55 -0.10
N LEU A 426 1.74 -17.48 -1.18
CA LEU A 426 1.86 -16.29 -2.02
C LEU A 426 0.54 -15.99 -2.77
N ILE A 427 -0.18 -17.00 -3.25
CA ILE A 427 -1.48 -16.83 -3.92
C ILE A 427 -2.51 -16.28 -2.93
N LEU A 428 -2.57 -16.82 -1.71
CA LEU A 428 -3.49 -16.29 -0.70
C LEU A 428 -3.08 -14.88 -0.26
N LEU A 429 -1.78 -14.62 -0.14
CA LEU A 429 -1.27 -13.28 0.15
C LEU A 429 -1.64 -12.29 -0.96
N SER A 430 -1.52 -12.66 -2.24
CA SER A 430 -1.93 -11.77 -3.33
C SER A 430 -3.43 -11.47 -3.27
N GLY A 431 -4.26 -12.49 -2.99
CA GLY A 431 -5.69 -12.30 -2.73
C GLY A 431 -5.99 -11.38 -1.55
N PHE A 432 -5.17 -11.40 -0.49
CA PHE A 432 -5.29 -10.49 0.64
C PHE A 432 -4.90 -9.04 0.27
N LEU A 433 -3.77 -8.84 -0.41
CA LEU A 433 -3.32 -7.51 -0.83
C LEU A 433 -4.28 -6.86 -1.85
N ASP A 434 -5.05 -7.67 -2.56
CA ASP A 434 -6.09 -7.22 -3.50
C ASP A 434 -7.27 -6.52 -2.81
N LEU A 435 -7.48 -6.72 -1.50
CA LEU A 435 -8.55 -6.07 -0.72
C LEU A 435 -8.38 -4.55 -0.60
N GLY A 436 -7.20 -4.01 -0.94
CA GLY A 436 -6.92 -2.59 -1.02
C GLY A 436 -5.77 -2.11 -0.13
N PRO A 437 -5.56 -0.78 -0.04
CA PRO A 437 -4.39 -0.20 0.65
C PRO A 437 -4.24 -0.61 2.11
N TRP A 438 -5.34 -0.75 2.85
CA TRP A 438 -5.33 -1.16 4.26
C TRP A 438 -4.68 -2.54 4.45
N ALA A 439 -4.94 -3.49 3.56
CA ALA A 439 -4.38 -4.84 3.61
C ALA A 439 -2.88 -4.83 3.30
N VAL A 440 -2.46 -4.00 2.32
CA VAL A 440 -1.04 -3.77 2.02
C VAL A 440 -0.31 -3.18 3.23
N HIS A 441 -0.86 -2.14 3.86
CA HIS A 441 -0.28 -1.56 5.08
C HIS A 441 -0.19 -2.57 6.22
N LEU A 442 -1.20 -3.40 6.41
CA LEU A 442 -1.19 -4.44 7.45
C LEU A 442 -0.09 -5.47 7.19
N ALA A 443 0.04 -5.96 5.95
CA ALA A 443 1.07 -6.93 5.56
C ALA A 443 2.50 -6.34 5.71
N LEU A 444 2.69 -5.08 5.32
CA LEU A 444 3.96 -4.37 5.50
C LEU A 444 4.31 -4.17 6.98
N SER A 445 3.32 -3.86 7.82
CA SER A 445 3.49 -3.67 9.27
C SER A 445 3.87 -4.96 10.00
N ILE A 446 3.41 -6.12 9.52
CA ILE A 446 3.84 -7.44 10.04
C ILE A 446 5.29 -7.74 9.69
N GLY A 447 5.83 -7.10 8.65
CA GLY A 447 7.21 -7.28 8.20
C GLY A 447 7.35 -8.26 7.04
N ILE A 448 6.39 -8.30 6.12
CA ILE A 448 6.47 -9.17 4.94
C ILE A 448 7.54 -8.74 3.93
N PHE A 449 7.86 -7.45 3.91
CA PHE A 449 8.67 -6.81 2.88
C PHE A 449 10.05 -7.47 2.65
N PRO A 450 10.88 -7.75 3.68
CA PRO A 450 12.19 -8.38 3.46
C PRO A 450 12.11 -9.76 2.81
N TYR A 451 11.01 -10.49 3.03
CA TYR A 451 10.80 -11.82 2.43
C TYR A 451 10.46 -11.71 0.96
N VAL A 452 9.57 -10.79 0.60
CA VAL A 452 9.17 -10.54 -0.80
C VAL A 452 10.36 -10.03 -1.62
N VAL A 453 11.20 -9.15 -1.06
CA VAL A 453 12.46 -8.72 -1.69
C VAL A 453 13.37 -9.91 -1.97
N LYS A 454 13.61 -10.76 -0.96
CA LYS A 454 14.48 -11.94 -1.12
C LYS A 454 13.94 -12.94 -2.16
N LEU A 455 12.62 -13.06 -2.30
CA LEU A 455 11.98 -13.94 -3.27
C LEU A 455 12.21 -13.50 -4.73
N LEU A 456 12.54 -12.24 -5.00
CA LEU A 456 12.93 -11.79 -6.34
C LEU A 456 14.21 -12.46 -6.85
N GLN A 457 15.06 -12.93 -5.95
CA GLN A 457 16.29 -13.67 -6.29
C GLN A 457 16.02 -15.16 -6.59
N SER A 458 14.76 -15.62 -6.45
CA SER A 458 14.40 -17.01 -6.72
C SER A 458 14.35 -17.31 -8.21
N ALA A 459 14.95 -18.43 -8.63
CA ALA A 459 14.92 -18.90 -10.01
C ALA A 459 13.59 -19.58 -10.43
N ALA A 460 12.67 -19.81 -9.48
CA ALA A 460 11.43 -20.54 -9.71
C ALA A 460 10.45 -19.74 -10.58
N GLN A 461 10.12 -20.27 -11.77
CA GLN A 461 9.26 -19.59 -12.75
C GLN A 461 7.82 -19.46 -12.29
N GLU A 462 7.30 -20.43 -11.54
CA GLU A 462 5.94 -20.46 -11.00
C GLU A 462 5.64 -19.29 -10.05
N LEU A 463 6.67 -18.69 -9.46
CA LEU A 463 6.50 -17.55 -8.53
C LEU A 463 6.30 -16.22 -9.27
N LYS A 464 6.77 -16.11 -10.52
CA LYS A 464 6.76 -14.84 -11.29
C LYS A 464 5.40 -14.14 -11.31
N PRO A 465 4.29 -14.81 -11.65
CA PRO A 465 2.99 -14.14 -11.76
C PRO A 465 2.56 -13.50 -10.44
N VAL A 466 2.69 -14.27 -9.36
CA VAL A 466 2.26 -13.84 -8.02
C VAL A 466 3.18 -12.76 -7.47
N MET A 467 4.49 -12.87 -7.74
CA MET A 467 5.47 -11.84 -7.35
C MET A 467 5.23 -10.50 -8.05
N VAL A 468 4.95 -10.52 -9.35
CA VAL A 468 4.59 -9.31 -10.11
C VAL A 468 3.35 -8.65 -9.49
N PHE A 469 2.32 -9.43 -9.18
CA PHE A 469 1.10 -8.91 -8.56
C PHE A 469 1.37 -8.29 -7.18
N ILE A 470 2.07 -8.99 -6.29
CA ILE A 470 2.40 -8.50 -4.94
C ILE A 470 3.16 -7.17 -5.02
N TRP A 471 4.17 -7.08 -5.90
CA TRP A 471 4.95 -5.86 -6.05
C TRP A 471 4.16 -4.71 -6.65
N ALA A 472 3.28 -4.97 -7.62
CA ALA A 472 2.38 -3.96 -8.14
C ALA A 472 1.50 -3.39 -7.02
N ARG A 473 0.96 -4.23 -6.14
CA ARG A 473 0.16 -3.79 -4.98
C ARG A 473 0.97 -2.97 -3.97
N ILE A 474 2.19 -3.40 -3.65
CA ILE A 474 3.07 -2.68 -2.72
C ILE A 474 3.44 -1.30 -3.28
N MET A 475 3.89 -1.23 -4.53
CA MET A 475 4.35 0.03 -5.14
C MET A 475 3.23 1.02 -5.39
N ALA A 476 2.00 0.54 -5.60
CA ALA A 476 0.83 1.41 -5.71
C ALA A 476 0.51 2.15 -4.40
N VAL A 477 0.84 1.54 -3.25
CA VAL A 477 0.61 2.12 -1.92
C VAL A 477 1.81 2.92 -1.43
N ASP A 478 3.01 2.36 -1.51
CA ASP A 478 4.26 2.98 -1.06
C ASP A 478 5.35 2.87 -2.12
N HIS A 479 5.59 3.96 -2.86
CA HIS A 479 6.63 4.04 -3.87
C HIS A 479 8.03 4.21 -3.28
N THR A 480 8.19 4.52 -1.98
CA THR A 480 9.51 4.74 -1.37
C THR A 480 10.38 3.47 -1.34
N VAL A 481 9.77 2.30 -1.59
CA VAL A 481 10.42 0.97 -1.75
C VAL A 481 11.38 0.89 -2.94
N GLN A 482 11.37 1.90 -3.83
CA GLN A 482 12.37 2.10 -4.90
C GLN A 482 13.81 1.91 -4.43
N ASN A 483 14.17 2.48 -3.26
CA ASN A 483 15.53 2.39 -2.73
C ASN A 483 15.96 0.95 -2.44
N ASP A 484 15.04 0.11 -1.97
CA ASP A 484 15.32 -1.29 -1.62
C ASP A 484 15.41 -2.15 -2.89
N LEU A 485 14.54 -1.90 -3.88
CA LEU A 485 14.62 -2.54 -5.20
C LEU A 485 15.92 -2.20 -5.94
N LEU A 486 16.43 -0.98 -5.78
CA LEU A 486 17.70 -0.58 -6.40
C LEU A 486 18.89 -1.32 -5.76
N LYS A 487 18.95 -1.42 -4.43
CA LYS A 487 20.08 -2.03 -3.71
C LYS A 487 20.32 -3.49 -4.09
N ASP A 488 19.25 -4.25 -4.30
CA ASP A 488 19.31 -5.67 -4.64
C ASP A 488 19.21 -5.95 -6.16
N ASN A 489 19.28 -4.90 -7.00
CA ASN A 489 19.06 -4.99 -8.46
C ASN A 489 17.74 -5.69 -8.83
N GLY A 490 16.74 -5.62 -7.95
CA GLY A 490 15.47 -6.33 -8.08
C GLY A 490 14.63 -5.85 -9.27
N ILE A 491 14.86 -4.63 -9.75
CA ILE A 491 14.11 -4.04 -10.87
C ILE A 491 14.29 -4.83 -12.19
N HIS A 492 15.47 -5.42 -12.41
CA HIS A 492 15.74 -6.23 -13.60
C HIS A 492 14.85 -7.48 -13.69
N TYR A 493 14.34 -7.97 -12.56
CA TYR A 493 13.35 -9.05 -12.55
C TYR A 493 12.11 -8.68 -13.36
N PHE A 494 11.60 -7.45 -13.19
CA PHE A 494 10.41 -6.97 -13.88
C PHE A 494 10.69 -6.54 -15.31
N ILE A 495 11.85 -5.93 -15.58
CA ILE A 495 12.27 -5.58 -16.95
C ILE A 495 12.38 -6.86 -17.81
N THR A 496 12.95 -7.93 -17.26
CA THR A 496 13.08 -9.23 -17.95
C THR A 496 11.70 -9.84 -18.28
N ILE A 497 10.69 -9.66 -17.42
CA ILE A 497 9.32 -10.17 -17.64
C ILE A 497 8.57 -9.29 -18.65
N LEU A 498 8.86 -7.99 -18.67
CA LEU A 498 8.26 -7.04 -19.61
C LEU A 498 8.69 -7.30 -21.07
N HIS A 499 9.85 -7.94 -21.30
CA HIS A 499 10.30 -8.27 -22.65
C HIS A 499 9.28 -9.19 -23.39
N PRO A 500 8.91 -8.88 -24.65
CA PRO A 500 7.89 -9.64 -25.41
C PRO A 500 8.16 -11.14 -25.56
N ASN A 501 9.42 -11.55 -25.53
CA ASN A 501 9.83 -12.95 -25.71
C ASN A 501 9.98 -13.72 -24.38
N SER A 502 9.74 -13.07 -23.24
CA SER A 502 9.89 -13.69 -21.93
C SER A 502 8.73 -14.65 -21.64
N PRO A 503 9.00 -15.95 -21.32
CA PRO A 503 7.95 -16.89 -20.98
C PRO A 503 7.40 -16.61 -19.58
N ILE A 504 6.08 -16.50 -19.48
CA ILE A 504 5.32 -16.43 -18.22
C ILE A 504 4.35 -17.62 -18.22
N PRO A 505 4.31 -18.44 -17.15
CA PRO A 505 3.48 -19.65 -17.11
C PRO A 505 2.00 -19.32 -16.81
N VAL A 506 1.37 -18.41 -17.57
CA VAL A 506 -0.02 -17.96 -17.36
C VAL A 506 -0.68 -17.61 -18.70
N ALA A 507 -1.99 -17.80 -18.81
CA ALA A 507 -2.77 -17.41 -19.99
C ALA A 507 -2.77 -15.89 -20.25
N ASN A 508 -2.92 -15.06 -19.21
CA ASN A 508 -3.02 -13.60 -19.31
C ASN A 508 -1.63 -12.92 -19.22
N VAL A 509 -0.77 -13.18 -20.20
CA VAL A 509 0.60 -12.65 -20.25
C VAL A 509 0.61 -11.12 -20.32
N SER A 510 -0.28 -10.51 -21.12
CA SER A 510 -0.32 -9.05 -21.32
C SER A 510 -0.67 -8.27 -20.05
N ASP A 511 -1.53 -8.79 -19.17
CA ASP A 511 -1.87 -8.14 -17.89
C ASP A 511 -0.67 -8.09 -16.94
N HIS A 512 0.09 -9.18 -16.86
CA HIS A 512 1.31 -9.22 -16.04
C HIS A 512 2.39 -8.30 -16.60
N ARG A 513 2.50 -8.19 -17.93
CA ARG A 513 3.38 -7.21 -18.57
C ARG A 513 2.96 -5.78 -18.27
N ALA A 514 1.66 -5.50 -18.25
CA ALA A 514 1.14 -4.19 -17.88
C ALA A 514 1.52 -3.84 -16.42
N MET A 515 1.42 -4.80 -15.50
CA MET A 515 1.90 -4.66 -14.12
C MET A 515 3.42 -4.45 -14.03
N CYS A 516 4.22 -5.12 -14.86
CA CYS A 516 5.65 -4.86 -14.93
C CYS A 516 5.95 -3.44 -15.44
N ALA A 517 5.25 -2.98 -16.48
CA ALA A 517 5.37 -1.61 -16.98
C ALA A 517 4.96 -0.59 -15.91
N PHE A 518 3.90 -0.87 -15.14
CA PHE A 518 3.51 -0.10 -13.96
C PHE A 518 4.62 -0.04 -12.91
N ILE A 519 5.18 -1.19 -12.51
CA ILE A 519 6.27 -1.28 -11.52
C ILE A 519 7.47 -0.44 -11.96
N VAL A 520 7.89 -0.56 -13.22
CA VAL A 520 9.02 0.20 -13.77
C VAL A 520 8.71 1.70 -13.85
N ALA A 521 7.49 2.08 -14.26
CA ALA A 521 7.05 3.47 -14.31
C ALA A 521 7.10 4.12 -12.91
N ILE A 522 6.51 3.46 -11.91
CA ILE A 522 6.50 3.95 -10.54
C ILE A 522 7.91 3.89 -9.95
N PHE A 523 8.76 2.94 -10.33
CA PHE A 523 10.16 2.91 -9.90
C PHE A 523 10.95 4.14 -10.38
N CYS A 524 10.68 4.63 -11.59
CA CYS A 524 11.34 5.81 -12.16
C CYS A 524 10.76 7.14 -11.64
N LYS A 525 9.55 7.13 -11.06
CA LYS A 525 8.84 8.34 -10.61
C LYS A 525 9.70 9.13 -9.60
N GLN A 526 10.09 10.35 -10.00
CA GLN A 526 10.88 11.29 -9.20
C GLN A 526 12.18 10.69 -8.63
N TYR A 527 12.78 9.73 -9.34
CA TYR A 527 13.93 8.97 -8.85
C TYR A 527 15.03 8.84 -9.93
N PRO A 528 15.95 9.82 -10.04
CA PRO A 528 16.98 9.84 -11.08
C PRO A 528 17.89 8.60 -11.09
N GLN A 529 18.28 8.10 -9.92
CA GLN A 529 19.10 6.88 -9.83
C GLN A 529 18.38 5.67 -10.44
N GLY A 530 17.06 5.56 -10.24
CA GLY A 530 16.25 4.51 -10.83
C GLY A 530 16.11 4.65 -12.34
N GLN A 531 15.94 5.88 -12.84
CA GLN A 531 15.92 6.17 -14.28
C GLN A 531 17.22 5.74 -14.96
N HIS A 532 18.38 6.06 -14.37
CA HIS A 532 19.67 5.64 -14.90
C HIS A 532 19.83 4.12 -14.98
N VAL A 533 19.36 3.37 -13.97
CA VAL A 533 19.44 1.90 -13.98
C VAL A 533 18.46 1.25 -14.96
N CYS A 534 17.29 1.85 -15.13
CA CYS A 534 16.28 1.35 -16.07
C CYS A 534 16.56 1.76 -17.52
N LEU A 535 17.45 2.73 -17.77
CA LEU A 535 17.75 3.21 -19.11
C LEU A 535 18.45 2.12 -19.93
N SER A 536 17.66 1.40 -20.73
CA SER A 536 18.17 0.44 -21.70
C SER A 536 17.40 0.54 -23.02
N PRO A 537 18.07 0.35 -24.17
CA PRO A 537 17.39 0.36 -25.46
C PRO A 537 16.36 -0.76 -25.56
N GLU A 538 16.62 -1.91 -24.94
CA GLU A 538 15.72 -3.06 -24.94
C GLU A 538 14.41 -2.76 -24.22
N LEU A 539 14.44 -1.98 -23.12
CA LEU A 539 13.23 -1.58 -22.39
C LEU A 539 12.35 -0.66 -23.27
N ILE A 540 12.97 0.31 -23.96
CA ILE A 540 12.25 1.21 -24.85
C ILE A 540 11.64 0.40 -26.01
N GLU A 541 12.42 -0.44 -26.67
CA GLU A 541 11.94 -1.30 -27.75
C GLU A 541 10.82 -2.25 -27.31
N ALA A 542 10.91 -2.81 -26.09
CA ALA A 542 9.84 -3.62 -25.51
C ALA A 542 8.55 -2.82 -25.35
N CYS A 543 8.61 -1.61 -24.78
CA CYS A 543 7.45 -0.74 -24.63
C CYS A 543 6.83 -0.35 -25.98
N LEU A 544 7.67 -0.06 -26.98
CA LEU A 544 7.22 0.28 -28.33
C LEU A 544 6.56 -0.91 -29.05
N THR A 545 7.06 -2.13 -28.81
CA THR A 545 6.47 -3.35 -29.38
C THR A 545 5.07 -3.59 -28.81
N HIS A 546 4.88 -3.32 -27.52
CA HIS A 546 3.59 -3.48 -26.84
C HIS A 546 2.50 -2.51 -27.33
N PHE A 547 2.86 -1.40 -28.00
CA PHE A 547 1.87 -0.51 -28.62
C PHE A 547 1.06 -1.19 -29.72
N LEU A 548 1.61 -2.23 -30.34
CA LEU A 548 0.95 -3.00 -31.40
C LEU A 548 -0.04 -4.02 -30.85
N ASP A 549 -0.05 -4.28 -29.53
CA ASP A 549 -1.02 -5.18 -28.91
C ASP A 549 -2.39 -4.51 -28.83
N THR A 550 -3.24 -4.79 -29.82
CA THR A 550 -4.60 -4.25 -29.90
C THR A 550 -5.55 -4.80 -28.81
N GLU A 551 -5.28 -5.98 -28.26
CA GLU A 551 -6.21 -6.66 -27.35
C GLU A 551 -6.16 -6.09 -25.93
N ASN A 552 -4.98 -5.64 -25.47
CA ASN A 552 -4.80 -5.17 -24.10
C ASN A 552 -4.54 -3.64 -24.01
N PRO A 553 -5.58 -2.81 -23.78
CA PRO A 553 -5.41 -1.36 -23.71
C PRO A 553 -4.60 -0.89 -22.49
N LEU A 554 -4.63 -1.66 -21.41
CA LEU A 554 -3.93 -1.36 -20.18
C LEU A 554 -2.40 -1.52 -20.35
N LEU A 555 -1.96 -2.55 -21.08
CA LEU A 555 -0.56 -2.71 -21.44
C LEU A 555 -0.07 -1.50 -22.24
N ARG A 556 -0.84 -1.08 -23.27
CA ARG A 556 -0.51 0.12 -24.05
C ARG A 556 -0.41 1.38 -23.18
N GLN A 557 -1.40 1.59 -22.31
CA GLN A 557 -1.42 2.72 -21.37
C GLN A 557 -0.17 2.75 -20.47
N TRP A 558 0.17 1.63 -19.81
CA TRP A 558 1.30 1.57 -18.89
C TRP A 558 2.65 1.55 -19.60
N SER A 559 2.74 1.06 -20.85
CA SER A 559 3.93 1.23 -21.67
C SER A 559 4.18 2.71 -22.00
N CYS A 560 3.14 3.51 -22.30
CA CYS A 560 3.29 4.96 -22.46
C CYS A 560 3.75 5.64 -21.16
N LEU A 561 3.13 5.31 -20.02
CA LEU A 561 3.48 5.88 -18.72
C LEU A 561 4.89 5.46 -18.25
N CYS A 562 5.32 4.24 -18.58
CA CYS A 562 6.68 3.76 -18.33
C CYS A 562 7.71 4.62 -19.07
N LEU A 563 7.54 4.83 -20.38
CA LEU A 563 8.40 5.73 -21.15
C LEU A 563 8.37 7.16 -20.60
N SER A 564 7.18 7.64 -20.26
CA SER A 564 6.99 8.98 -19.70
C SER A 564 7.84 9.21 -18.45
N MET A 565 7.81 8.27 -17.51
CA MET A 565 8.57 8.35 -16.26
C MET A 565 10.06 8.07 -16.45
N LEU A 566 10.43 7.25 -17.43
CA LEU A 566 11.83 6.95 -17.74
C LEU A 566 12.59 8.20 -18.18
N TRP A 567 11.99 9.03 -19.04
CA TRP A 567 12.65 10.23 -19.59
C TRP A 567 12.21 11.55 -18.96
N ASN A 568 11.37 11.52 -17.93
CA ASN A 568 10.93 12.73 -17.24
C ASN A 568 12.14 13.46 -16.62
N ASP A 569 12.36 14.70 -17.01
CA ASP A 569 13.52 15.52 -16.61
C ASP A 569 14.90 14.84 -16.83
N PHE A 570 14.99 13.91 -17.78
CA PHE A 570 16.21 13.12 -18.05
C PHE A 570 16.62 13.16 -19.54
N PRO A 571 17.53 14.07 -19.94
CA PRO A 571 17.90 14.30 -21.35
C PRO A 571 18.46 13.08 -22.08
N GLU A 572 19.30 12.27 -21.43
CA GLU A 572 19.94 11.10 -22.03
C GLU A 572 18.90 10.05 -22.48
N ALA A 573 17.85 9.86 -21.66
CA ALA A 573 16.73 9.00 -22.00
C ALA A 573 15.90 9.55 -23.17
N LYS A 574 15.70 10.88 -23.25
CA LYS A 574 15.02 11.53 -24.39
C LYS A 574 15.78 11.29 -25.68
N TRP A 575 17.11 11.47 -25.68
CA TRP A 575 17.95 11.19 -26.83
C TRP A 575 17.94 9.72 -27.25
N MET A 576 17.88 8.79 -26.29
CA MET A 576 17.71 7.37 -26.59
C MET A 576 16.34 7.09 -27.23
N GLY A 577 15.28 7.72 -26.73
CA GLY A 577 13.94 7.67 -27.33
C GLY A 577 13.91 8.18 -28.78
N ILE A 578 14.62 9.26 -29.08
CA ILE A 578 14.76 9.79 -30.46
C ILE A 578 15.42 8.74 -31.37
N ARG A 579 16.52 8.12 -30.93
CA ARG A 579 17.21 7.07 -31.70
C ARG A 579 16.30 5.86 -31.98
N ALA A 580 15.41 5.52 -31.04
CA ALA A 580 14.43 4.45 -31.19
C ALA A 580 13.15 4.84 -31.96
N SER A 581 13.04 6.10 -32.44
CA SER A 581 11.82 6.67 -33.05
C SER A 581 10.58 6.55 -32.15
N ALA A 582 10.77 6.65 -30.83
CA ALA A 582 9.69 6.51 -29.86
C ALA A 582 8.62 7.63 -29.96
N PRO A 583 8.98 8.92 -30.13
CA PRO A 583 7.97 9.99 -30.21
C PRO A 583 7.03 9.84 -31.41
N GLN A 584 7.53 9.44 -32.58
CA GLN A 584 6.70 9.23 -33.77
C GLN A 584 5.70 8.09 -33.55
N LYS A 585 6.16 6.96 -32.98
CA LYS A 585 5.30 5.82 -32.66
C LYS A 585 4.25 6.15 -31.59
N LEU A 586 4.59 7.01 -30.61
CA LEU A 586 3.61 7.51 -29.65
C LEU A 586 2.48 8.28 -30.34
N CYS A 587 2.78 9.11 -31.35
CA CYS A 587 1.76 9.86 -32.08
C CYS A 587 0.74 8.96 -32.81
N GLU A 588 1.11 7.72 -33.17
CA GLU A 588 0.16 6.76 -33.77
C GLU A 588 -0.98 6.39 -32.80
N LEU A 589 -0.70 6.41 -31.49
CA LEU A 589 -1.69 6.15 -30.44
C LEU A 589 -2.67 7.31 -30.22
N ALA A 590 -2.49 8.46 -30.90
CA ALA A 590 -3.48 9.55 -30.85
C ALA A 590 -4.85 9.13 -31.42
N ALA A 591 -4.89 8.09 -32.27
CA ALA A 591 -6.12 7.54 -32.81
C ALA A 591 -6.62 6.28 -32.06
N ASP A 592 -6.00 5.90 -30.93
CA ASP A 592 -6.39 4.71 -30.16
C ASP A 592 -7.86 4.83 -29.72
N PRO A 593 -8.67 3.75 -29.78
CA PRO A 593 -10.07 3.80 -29.36
C PRO A 593 -10.27 4.13 -27.87
N VAL A 594 -9.31 3.79 -27.00
CA VAL A 594 -9.40 3.93 -25.55
C VAL A 594 -8.86 5.30 -25.09
N PRO A 595 -9.69 6.16 -24.46
CA PRO A 595 -9.27 7.50 -24.04
C PRO A 595 -8.10 7.51 -23.06
N GLU A 596 -7.98 6.51 -22.19
CA GLU A 596 -6.90 6.37 -21.22
C GLU A 596 -5.54 6.16 -21.91
N VAL A 597 -5.50 5.45 -23.04
CA VAL A 597 -4.27 5.27 -23.83
C VAL A 597 -3.89 6.59 -24.50
N ARG A 598 -4.87 7.31 -25.07
CA ARG A 598 -4.65 8.64 -25.67
C ARG A 598 -4.12 9.65 -24.64
N ALA A 599 -4.68 9.65 -23.43
CA ALA A 599 -4.23 10.48 -22.32
C ALA A 599 -2.80 10.10 -21.85
N ALA A 600 -2.49 8.80 -21.73
CA ALA A 600 -1.15 8.33 -21.38
C ALA A 600 -0.09 8.70 -22.41
N MET A 601 -0.45 8.66 -23.70
CA MET A 601 0.39 9.13 -24.78
C MET A 601 0.69 10.63 -24.64
N LEU A 602 -0.33 11.47 -24.40
CA LEU A 602 -0.14 12.91 -24.17
C LEU A 602 0.76 13.18 -22.97
N HIS A 603 0.60 12.41 -21.89
CA HIS A 603 1.47 12.48 -20.72
C HIS A 603 2.93 12.16 -21.07
N ALA A 604 3.16 11.11 -21.89
CA ALA A 604 4.49 10.73 -22.35
C ALA A 604 5.15 11.79 -23.24
N LEU A 605 4.39 12.41 -24.14
CA LEU A 605 4.88 13.51 -24.98
C LEU A 605 5.15 14.78 -24.17
N THR A 606 4.33 15.05 -23.15
CA THR A 606 4.53 16.19 -22.24
C THR A 606 5.87 16.08 -21.51
N SER A 607 6.18 14.91 -20.93
CA SER A 607 7.46 14.71 -20.24
C SER A 607 8.65 14.62 -21.20
N PHE A 608 8.41 14.32 -22.48
CA PHE A 608 9.44 14.29 -23.51
C PHE A 608 9.92 15.70 -23.91
N ILE A 609 9.02 16.69 -24.01
CA ILE A 609 9.40 18.09 -24.31
C ILE A 609 10.37 18.63 -23.24
N GLY A 610 11.28 19.52 -23.62
CA GLY A 610 12.17 20.17 -22.65
C GLY A 610 13.59 19.62 -22.64
N ILE A 611 14.13 19.23 -23.80
CA ILE A 611 15.58 19.00 -23.95
C ILE A 611 16.30 20.35 -23.73
N PRO A 612 17.35 20.44 -22.90
CA PRO A 612 17.98 21.73 -22.55
C PRO A 612 18.45 22.55 -23.75
N ASP A 613 19.09 21.91 -24.73
CA ASP A 613 19.58 22.57 -25.94
C ASP A 613 18.49 22.62 -27.01
N LEU A 614 17.88 23.80 -27.20
CA LEU A 614 16.91 24.05 -28.26
C LEU A 614 17.64 24.27 -29.60
N THR A 615 18.16 23.20 -30.17
CA THR A 615 18.68 23.19 -31.55
C THR A 615 17.53 23.19 -32.55
N ASP A 616 17.81 23.57 -33.81
CA ASP A 616 16.80 23.54 -34.88
C ASP A 616 16.17 22.16 -35.06
N GLN A 617 16.95 21.09 -34.88
CA GLN A 617 16.46 19.71 -34.93
C GLN A 617 15.46 19.41 -33.79
N VAL A 618 15.79 19.81 -32.56
CA VAL A 618 14.90 19.64 -31.40
C VAL A 618 13.62 20.46 -31.60
N ALA A 619 13.74 21.70 -32.09
CA ALA A 619 12.59 22.54 -32.38
C ALA A 619 11.67 21.92 -33.45
N GLN A 620 12.24 21.36 -34.52
CA GLN A 620 11.48 20.68 -35.56
C GLN A 620 10.75 19.44 -35.05
N ILE A 621 11.38 18.66 -34.16
CA ILE A 621 10.74 17.49 -33.52
C ILE A 621 9.58 17.95 -32.63
N GLU A 622 9.79 18.92 -31.75
CA GLU A 622 8.74 19.41 -30.83
C GLU A 622 7.57 20.06 -31.59
N GLU A 623 7.84 20.81 -32.67
CA GLU A 623 6.80 21.37 -33.55
C GLU A 623 6.02 20.29 -34.31
N TYR A 624 6.69 19.22 -34.78
CA TYR A 624 6.04 18.05 -35.36
C TYR A 624 5.10 17.36 -34.36
N LEU A 625 5.57 17.12 -33.12
CA LEU A 625 4.76 16.50 -32.08
C LEU A 625 3.52 17.35 -31.77
N ALA A 626 3.70 18.66 -31.64
CA ALA A 626 2.61 19.60 -31.37
C ALA A 626 1.57 19.63 -32.50
N MET A 627 1.99 19.48 -33.77
CA MET A 627 1.07 19.31 -34.89
C MET A 627 0.32 17.97 -34.86
N ALA A 628 1.03 16.88 -34.55
CA ALA A 628 0.44 15.54 -34.54
C ALA A 628 -0.68 15.41 -33.50
N VAL A 629 -0.54 16.04 -32.33
CA VAL A 629 -1.55 15.99 -31.26
C VAL A 629 -2.62 17.08 -31.35
N LEU A 630 -2.52 18.03 -32.28
CA LEU A 630 -3.47 19.13 -32.44
C LEU A 630 -4.95 18.68 -32.52
N PRO A 631 -5.31 17.57 -33.22
CA PRO A 631 -6.68 17.07 -33.25
C PRO A 631 -7.26 16.68 -31.88
N MET A 632 -6.40 16.40 -30.88
CA MET A 632 -6.82 15.99 -29.53
C MET A 632 -7.54 17.10 -28.75
N GLY A 633 -7.37 18.37 -29.13
CA GLY A 633 -8.17 19.44 -28.54
C GLY A 633 -9.66 19.34 -28.87
N SER A 634 -10.03 18.59 -29.91
CA SER A 634 -11.43 18.30 -30.26
C SER A 634 -11.88 16.89 -29.82
N ASP A 635 -11.13 16.23 -28.92
CA ASP A 635 -11.48 14.89 -28.43
C ASP A 635 -12.76 14.90 -27.59
N GLY A 636 -13.59 13.87 -27.73
CA GLY A 636 -14.84 13.74 -26.97
C GLY A 636 -14.63 13.47 -25.48
N SER A 637 -13.47 12.95 -25.08
CA SER A 637 -13.13 12.66 -23.69
C SER A 637 -12.57 13.90 -22.99
N VAL A 638 -13.16 14.26 -21.84
CA VAL A 638 -12.65 15.32 -20.96
C VAL A 638 -11.24 15.01 -20.49
N LEU A 639 -10.95 13.74 -20.19
CA LEU A 639 -9.63 13.28 -19.73
C LEU A 639 -8.52 13.63 -20.73
N VAL A 640 -8.78 13.38 -22.02
CA VAL A 640 -7.81 13.64 -23.10
C VAL A 640 -7.62 15.14 -23.30
N ARG A 641 -8.70 15.94 -23.29
CA ARG A 641 -8.61 17.40 -23.43
C ARG A 641 -7.87 18.06 -22.26
N LYS A 642 -8.03 17.56 -21.03
CA LYS A 642 -7.27 18.03 -19.86
C LYS A 642 -5.77 17.75 -20.03
N GLU A 643 -5.39 16.50 -20.33
CA GLU A 643 -3.98 16.17 -20.56
C GLU A 643 -3.38 16.89 -21.78
N PHE A 644 -4.20 17.19 -22.80
CA PHE A 644 -3.78 18.01 -23.93
C PHE A 644 -3.46 19.45 -23.49
N LEU A 645 -4.27 20.06 -22.61
CA LEU A 645 -3.97 21.37 -22.06
C LEU A 645 -2.70 21.37 -21.20
N VAL A 646 -2.42 20.27 -20.48
CA VAL A 646 -1.14 20.10 -19.78
C VAL A 646 0.03 20.13 -20.78
N PHE A 647 -0.03 19.33 -21.84
CA PHE A 647 0.97 19.34 -22.92
C PHE A 647 1.16 20.75 -23.51
N VAL A 648 0.05 21.41 -23.86
CA VAL A 648 0.08 22.76 -24.45
C VAL A 648 0.66 23.78 -23.47
N SER A 649 0.36 23.70 -22.18
CA SER A 649 0.92 24.63 -21.19
C SER A 649 2.44 24.54 -21.10
N THR A 650 3.01 23.33 -21.18
CA THR A 650 4.46 23.08 -21.22
C THR A 650 5.06 23.61 -22.51
N PHE A 651 4.40 23.36 -23.65
CA PHE A 651 4.83 23.86 -24.96
C PHE A 651 4.79 25.40 -25.04
N VAL A 652 3.73 26.03 -24.52
CA VAL A 652 3.57 27.49 -24.44
C VAL A 652 4.67 28.10 -23.58
N LYS A 653 4.96 27.52 -22.41
CA LYS A 653 6.02 28.01 -21.53
C LYS A 653 7.39 27.95 -22.21
N ARG A 654 7.66 26.92 -23.00
CA ARG A 654 8.92 26.74 -23.73
C ARG A 654 9.08 27.70 -24.92
N TYR A 655 8.02 27.93 -25.68
CA TYR A 655 8.00 28.82 -26.85
C TYR A 655 7.34 30.18 -26.56
N GLN A 656 7.44 30.65 -25.31
CA GLN A 656 6.70 31.81 -24.78
C GLN A 656 6.74 33.03 -25.72
N ASN A 657 7.92 33.38 -26.24
CA ASN A 657 8.09 34.53 -27.11
C ASN A 657 7.25 34.44 -28.40
N LYS A 658 7.15 33.24 -28.99
CA LYS A 658 6.36 33.02 -30.22
C LYS A 658 4.85 33.13 -29.93
N PHE A 659 4.40 32.66 -28.76
CA PHE A 659 3.00 32.78 -28.32
C PHE A 659 2.59 34.21 -27.96
N ILE A 660 3.50 35.03 -27.41
CA ILE A 660 3.26 36.46 -27.17
C ILE A 660 2.93 37.18 -28.49
N VAL A 661 3.69 36.90 -29.55
CA VAL A 661 3.44 37.47 -30.88
C VAL A 661 2.10 37.00 -31.45
N ALA A 662 1.82 35.70 -31.38
CA ALA A 662 0.53 35.15 -31.84
C ALA A 662 -0.67 35.76 -31.10
N ALA A 663 -0.55 35.96 -29.79
CA ALA A 663 -1.58 36.61 -28.98
C ALA A 663 -1.81 38.08 -29.38
N TYR A 664 -0.74 38.83 -29.62
CA TYR A 664 -0.84 40.21 -30.09
C TYR A 664 -1.46 40.30 -31.49
N GLU A 665 -1.05 39.44 -32.43
CA GLU A 665 -1.64 39.39 -33.77
C GLU A 665 -3.13 39.04 -33.73
N GLN A 666 -3.54 38.14 -32.82
CA GLN A 666 -4.95 37.81 -32.62
C GLN A 666 -5.77 39.01 -32.12
N LEU A 667 -5.22 39.85 -31.23
CA LEU A 667 -5.89 41.09 -30.80
C LEU A 667 -6.07 42.07 -31.96
N LEU A 668 -5.10 42.16 -32.86
CA LEU A 668 -5.21 42.99 -34.05
C LEU A 668 -6.25 42.44 -35.03
N GLU A 669 -6.29 41.12 -35.23
CA GLU A 669 -7.30 40.43 -36.05
C GLU A 669 -8.71 40.71 -35.49
N GLU A 670 -8.92 40.57 -34.18
CA GLU A 670 -10.19 40.84 -33.51
C GLU A 670 -10.62 42.31 -33.66
N LYS A 671 -9.70 43.27 -33.44
CA LYS A 671 -9.96 44.69 -33.68
C LYS A 671 -10.39 44.95 -35.12
N GLN A 672 -9.73 44.32 -36.09
CA GLN A 672 -10.03 44.51 -37.50
C GLN A 672 -11.40 43.93 -37.87
N VAL A 673 -11.75 42.74 -37.35
CA VAL A 673 -13.08 42.12 -37.53
C VAL A 673 -14.18 43.01 -36.95
N LEU A 674 -14.00 43.54 -35.73
CA LEU A 674 -14.96 44.44 -35.09
C LEU A 674 -15.11 45.79 -35.82
N THR A 675 -14.05 46.24 -36.49
CA THR A 675 -14.07 47.49 -37.29
C THR A 675 -14.75 47.27 -38.65
N THR A 676 -14.60 46.09 -39.25
CA THR A 676 -15.08 45.80 -40.63
C THR A 676 -16.48 45.20 -40.70
N GLN A 677 -17.03 44.64 -39.61
CA GLN A 677 -18.39 44.08 -39.59
C GLN A 677 -19.40 45.01 -38.90
N PRO A 678 -20.27 45.72 -39.64
CA PRO A 678 -21.50 46.29 -39.07
C PRO A 678 -22.55 45.18 -38.87
N THR A 679 -23.22 45.24 -37.73
CA THR A 679 -24.32 44.36 -37.28
C THR A 679 -25.35 44.03 -38.38
N GLY A 680 -25.54 42.74 -38.73
CA GLY A 680 -26.77 42.31 -39.41
C GLY A 680 -26.76 41.08 -40.35
N SER A 681 -25.61 40.57 -40.80
CA SER A 681 -25.59 39.47 -41.78
C SER A 681 -25.30 38.10 -41.12
N PRO A 682 -26.00 37.01 -41.49
CA PRO A 682 -25.75 35.69 -40.93
C PRO A 682 -24.38 35.15 -41.38
N LEU A 683 -23.75 34.41 -40.46
CA LEU A 683 -22.42 33.83 -40.51
C LEU A 683 -22.23 32.91 -41.74
N MET A 684 -21.88 33.44 -42.91
CA MET A 684 -21.67 32.61 -44.12
C MET A 684 -20.36 32.83 -44.88
N SER A 685 -19.43 33.63 -44.37
CA SER A 685 -18.08 33.68 -44.94
C SER A 685 -17.03 33.98 -43.85
N PRO A 686 -15.97 33.16 -43.71
CA PRO A 686 -14.86 33.50 -42.85
C PRO A 686 -14.22 34.81 -43.35
N PRO A 687 -13.78 35.71 -42.46
CA PRO A 687 -12.94 36.83 -42.87
C PRO A 687 -11.72 36.28 -43.61
N GLN A 688 -11.39 36.89 -44.76
CA GLN A 688 -10.13 36.56 -45.44
C GLN A 688 -8.99 36.87 -44.46
N PRO A 689 -8.09 35.92 -44.16
CA PRO A 689 -7.00 36.15 -43.22
C PRO A 689 -6.15 37.31 -43.76
N SER A 690 -5.75 38.24 -42.89
CA SER A 690 -4.70 39.19 -43.26
C SER A 690 -3.44 38.38 -43.60
N GLU A 691 -3.01 38.38 -44.86
CA GLU A 691 -1.86 37.61 -45.36
C GLU A 691 -0.49 38.01 -44.73
N ASN A 692 -0.48 38.90 -43.73
CA ASN A 692 0.72 39.58 -43.25
C ASN A 692 1.16 39.22 -41.81
N GLY A 693 0.48 38.30 -41.11
CA GLY A 693 0.85 37.90 -39.74
C GLY A 693 1.90 36.79 -39.71
N VAL A 694 2.95 36.93 -38.88
CA VAL A 694 4.06 35.96 -38.79
C VAL A 694 3.65 34.66 -38.10
N SER A 695 2.55 34.67 -37.33
CA SER A 695 1.99 33.47 -36.70
C SER A 695 0.99 32.72 -37.58
N HIS A 696 0.54 33.33 -38.69
CA HIS A 696 -0.47 32.73 -39.57
C HIS A 696 0.09 31.51 -40.31
N GLY A 697 -0.68 30.41 -40.34
CA GLY A 697 -0.25 29.15 -40.97
C GLY A 697 0.82 28.37 -40.18
N THR A 698 1.17 28.81 -38.96
CA THR A 698 2.10 28.10 -38.09
C THR A 698 1.37 27.20 -37.09
N VAL A 699 2.10 26.21 -36.55
CA VAL A 699 1.65 25.35 -35.44
C VAL A 699 1.22 26.20 -34.23
N ILE A 700 1.96 27.27 -33.97
CA ILE A 700 1.82 28.12 -32.79
C ILE A 700 0.54 28.96 -32.87
N GLY A 701 0.26 29.55 -34.02
CA GLY A 701 -1.01 30.26 -34.26
C GLY A 701 -2.20 29.32 -34.14
N SER A 702 -2.08 28.08 -34.64
CA SER A 702 -3.13 27.07 -34.56
C SER A 702 -3.41 26.62 -33.12
N ILE A 703 -2.36 26.36 -32.33
CA ILE A 703 -2.47 26.02 -30.91
C ILE A 703 -3.07 27.19 -30.12
N TRP A 704 -2.65 28.43 -30.38
CA TRP A 704 -3.20 29.61 -29.71
C TRP A 704 -4.71 29.74 -29.93
N LYS A 705 -5.16 29.62 -31.19
CA LYS A 705 -6.60 29.62 -31.53
C LYS A 705 -7.35 28.49 -30.83
N LEU A 706 -6.76 27.30 -30.76
CA LEU A 706 -7.36 26.15 -30.07
C LEU A 706 -7.46 26.34 -28.55
N VAL A 707 -6.45 26.94 -27.92
CA VAL A 707 -6.50 27.27 -26.47
C VAL A 707 -7.59 28.29 -26.17
N LEU A 708 -7.81 29.29 -27.04
CA LEU A 708 -8.93 30.22 -26.92
C LEU A 708 -10.29 29.54 -27.07
N ILE A 709 -10.39 28.46 -27.85
CA ILE A 709 -11.61 27.64 -27.95
C ILE A 709 -11.79 26.82 -26.67
N LEU A 710 -10.72 26.21 -26.16
CA LEU A 710 -10.75 25.39 -24.94
C LEU A 710 -10.96 26.21 -23.67
N SER A 711 -10.66 27.51 -23.64
CA SER A 711 -10.97 28.37 -22.48
C SER A 711 -12.48 28.58 -22.28
N VAL A 712 -13.28 28.30 -23.31
CA VAL A 712 -14.75 28.33 -23.29
C VAL A 712 -15.36 26.95 -23.52
N ASP A 713 -14.64 25.90 -23.11
CA ASP A 713 -15.08 24.51 -23.21
C ASP A 713 -16.41 24.27 -22.47
N PRO A 714 -17.30 23.40 -22.98
CA PRO A 714 -18.50 23.02 -22.25
C PRO A 714 -18.24 22.41 -20.86
N HIS A 715 -17.08 21.76 -20.66
CA HIS A 715 -16.71 21.17 -19.38
C HIS A 715 -15.89 22.15 -18.53
N PRO A 716 -16.31 22.45 -17.28
CA PRO A 716 -15.71 23.51 -16.46
C PRO A 716 -14.22 23.29 -16.14
N ASP A 717 -13.78 22.05 -15.90
CA ASP A 717 -12.36 21.76 -15.66
C ASP A 717 -11.48 22.18 -16.85
N VAL A 718 -11.91 21.85 -18.08
CA VAL A 718 -11.15 22.14 -19.30
C VAL A 718 -11.16 23.64 -19.58
N ALA A 719 -12.31 24.30 -19.38
CA ALA A 719 -12.45 25.74 -19.50
C ALA A 719 -11.53 26.48 -18.51
N GLN A 720 -11.45 26.01 -17.27
CA GLN A 720 -10.56 26.58 -16.26
C GLN A 720 -9.09 26.42 -16.63
N ASP A 721 -8.66 25.21 -17.03
CA ASP A 721 -7.28 24.95 -17.43
C ASP A 721 -6.89 25.76 -18.68
N GLY A 722 -7.78 25.86 -19.67
CA GLY A 722 -7.59 26.70 -20.85
C GLY A 722 -7.51 28.18 -20.49
N GLY A 723 -8.39 28.65 -19.60
CA GLY A 723 -8.39 30.02 -19.08
C GLY A 723 -7.09 30.39 -18.36
N ILE A 724 -6.50 29.48 -17.58
CA ILE A 724 -5.19 29.70 -16.91
C ILE A 724 -4.09 29.97 -17.95
N ILE A 725 -4.04 29.19 -19.04
CA ILE A 725 -3.04 29.39 -20.10
C ILE A 725 -3.26 30.73 -20.81
N VAL A 726 -4.51 31.06 -21.14
CA VAL A 726 -4.88 32.34 -21.78
C VAL A 726 -4.48 33.53 -20.90
N ASP A 727 -4.82 33.49 -19.62
CA ASP A 727 -4.50 34.56 -18.67
C ASP A 727 -2.99 34.72 -18.51
N TYR A 728 -2.25 33.61 -18.42
CA TYR A 728 -0.79 33.62 -18.34
C TYR A 728 -0.16 34.32 -19.56
N VAL A 729 -0.58 33.94 -20.78
CA VAL A 729 -0.02 34.52 -22.01
C VAL A 729 -0.39 35.99 -22.15
N HIS A 730 -1.63 36.38 -21.84
CA HIS A 730 -2.03 37.79 -21.87
C HIS A 730 -1.29 38.63 -20.84
N LYS A 731 -1.14 38.14 -19.60
CA LYS A 731 -0.34 38.81 -18.57
C LYS A 731 1.10 39.01 -19.04
N THR A 732 1.73 37.94 -19.54
CA THR A 732 3.09 37.98 -20.08
C THR A 732 3.21 38.93 -21.27
N LEU A 733 2.22 38.99 -22.15
CA LEU A 733 2.17 39.95 -23.27
C LEU A 733 2.13 41.40 -22.78
N LEU A 734 1.33 41.69 -21.75
CA LEU A 734 1.23 43.03 -21.18
C LEU A 734 2.51 43.49 -20.47
N GLU A 735 3.27 42.54 -19.92
CA GLU A 735 4.59 42.77 -19.30
C GLU A 735 5.74 42.83 -20.33
N SER A 736 5.51 42.30 -21.54
CA SER A 736 6.50 42.28 -22.62
C SER A 736 6.73 43.67 -23.26
N PRO A 737 7.76 43.84 -24.11
CA PRO A 737 7.97 45.06 -24.89
C PRO A 737 6.77 45.45 -25.78
N LEU A 738 5.92 44.49 -26.17
CA LEU A 738 4.69 44.73 -26.94
C LEU A 738 3.52 45.21 -26.07
N GLY A 739 3.68 45.25 -24.74
CA GLY A 739 2.60 45.49 -23.80
C GLY A 739 1.91 46.85 -23.95
N ALA A 740 2.64 47.90 -24.34
CA ALA A 740 2.03 49.22 -24.58
C ALA A 740 1.09 49.21 -25.80
N LEU A 741 1.49 48.53 -26.88
CA LEU A 741 0.67 48.37 -28.09
C LEU A 741 -0.52 47.45 -27.83
N ALA A 742 -0.29 46.35 -27.10
CA ALA A 742 -1.34 45.41 -26.71
C ALA A 742 -2.40 46.08 -25.81
N ARG A 743 -1.99 46.93 -24.85
CA ARG A 743 -2.94 47.71 -24.01
C ARG A 743 -3.84 48.60 -24.86
N LYS A 744 -3.26 49.32 -25.81
CA LYS A 744 -4.03 50.17 -26.74
C LYS A 744 -4.99 49.36 -27.59
N ALA A 745 -4.53 48.25 -28.18
CA ALA A 745 -5.39 47.37 -28.98
C ALA A 745 -6.56 46.81 -28.16
N ARG A 746 -6.31 46.41 -26.91
CA ARG A 746 -7.32 45.92 -25.97
C ARG A 746 -8.36 47.00 -25.60
N GLU A 747 -7.92 48.22 -25.33
CA GLU A 747 -8.81 49.36 -25.05
C GLU A 747 -9.69 49.69 -26.25
N ASP A 748 -9.11 49.73 -27.46
CA ASP A 748 -9.86 49.95 -28.70
C ASP A 748 -10.93 48.86 -28.93
N ILE A 749 -10.61 47.59 -28.68
CA ILE A 749 -11.56 46.46 -28.78
C ILE A 749 -12.71 46.63 -27.78
N LEU A 750 -12.41 46.97 -26.53
CA LEU A 750 -13.41 47.16 -25.48
C LEU A 750 -14.38 48.30 -25.82
N GLU A 751 -13.86 49.42 -26.36
CA GLU A 751 -14.69 50.51 -26.83
C GLU A 751 -15.61 50.09 -27.99
N LEU A 752 -15.06 49.38 -28.99
CA LEU A 752 -15.82 48.90 -30.14
C LEU A 752 -16.92 47.92 -29.71
N TYR A 753 -16.62 47.02 -28.77
CA TYR A 753 -17.58 46.06 -28.24
C TYR A 753 -18.71 46.76 -27.46
N THR A 754 -18.38 47.74 -26.62
CA THR A 754 -19.36 48.54 -25.87
C THR A 754 -20.28 49.35 -26.79
N ARG A 755 -19.73 49.90 -27.89
CA ARG A 755 -20.50 50.57 -28.94
C ARG A 755 -21.42 49.60 -29.71
N ALA A 756 -20.98 48.36 -29.94
CA ALA A 756 -21.78 47.34 -30.60
C ALA A 756 -22.95 46.84 -29.72
N GLN A 757 -22.72 46.66 -28.41
CA GLN A 757 -23.78 46.25 -27.47
C GLN A 757 -24.83 47.34 -27.23
N SER A 758 -24.41 48.60 -27.05
CA SER A 758 -25.35 49.74 -26.88
C SER A 758 -26.29 49.94 -28.08
N LYS A 759 -25.79 49.72 -29.31
CA LYS A 759 -26.62 49.74 -30.53
C LYS A 759 -27.65 48.60 -30.60
N LYS A 760 -27.32 47.40 -30.09
CA LYS A 760 -28.26 46.26 -30.01
C LYS A 760 -29.41 46.53 -29.04
N THR A 761 -29.14 47.18 -27.90
CA THR A 761 -30.19 47.51 -26.91
C THR A 761 -31.16 48.57 -27.44
N GLN A 762 -30.68 49.58 -28.18
CA GLN A 762 -31.53 50.58 -28.85
C GLN A 762 -32.41 49.99 -29.97
N GLN A 763 -31.94 48.95 -30.66
CA GLN A 763 -32.73 48.26 -31.69
C GLN A 763 -33.85 47.38 -31.10
N GLN A 764 -33.73 46.94 -29.85
CA GLN A 764 -34.75 46.13 -29.17
C GLN A 764 -35.89 46.99 -28.61
N GLU A 765 -35.59 48.17 -28.04
CA GLU A 765 -36.62 49.13 -27.56
C GLU A 765 -37.47 49.74 -28.70
N SER A 766 -36.94 49.80 -29.92
CA SER A 766 -37.67 50.30 -31.09
C SER A 766 -38.65 49.27 -31.70
N ILE A 767 -38.49 47.98 -31.41
CA ILE A 767 -39.39 46.91 -31.90
C ILE A 767 -40.61 46.74 -30.98
N ASP A 768 -40.48 46.96 -29.66
CA ASP A 768 -41.61 46.84 -28.72
C ASP A 768 -42.62 48.01 -28.81
N ASN A 769 -42.26 49.12 -29.46
CA ASN A 769 -43.15 50.27 -29.66
C ASN A 769 -43.99 50.22 -30.96
N ALA A 770 -43.83 49.18 -31.78
CA ALA A 770 -44.62 48.99 -33.00
C ALA A 770 -45.69 47.90 -32.82
N ARG A 771 -46.77 48.21 -32.11
CA ARG A 771 -48.00 47.40 -32.12
C ARG A 771 -48.60 47.36 -33.54
N PRO A 772 -48.80 46.19 -34.17
CA PRO A 772 -49.66 46.10 -35.34
C PRO A 772 -51.13 46.18 -34.91
N LYS A 773 -51.89 47.09 -35.52
CA LYS A 773 -53.35 47.14 -35.42
C LYS A 773 -53.96 45.90 -36.08
N THR A 774 -54.94 45.31 -35.44
CA THR A 774 -55.77 44.19 -35.91
C THR A 774 -56.53 44.56 -37.20
N PRO A 775 -56.52 43.68 -38.23
CA PRO A 775 -57.59 43.59 -39.21
C PRO A 775 -58.42 42.29 -39.03
N PRO A 776 -59.64 42.24 -39.60
CA PRO A 776 -60.71 41.37 -39.11
C PRO A 776 -60.70 39.95 -39.67
N SER A 777 -61.38 39.09 -38.91
CA SER A 777 -61.81 37.72 -39.22
C SER A 777 -62.20 37.49 -40.69
N GLN A 778 -61.50 36.57 -41.36
CA GLN A 778 -62.03 35.80 -42.49
C GLN A 778 -61.60 34.33 -42.39
N GLN A 779 -62.54 33.47 -42.77
CA GLN A 779 -62.55 32.02 -42.57
C GLN A 779 -61.53 31.28 -43.45
N ALA A 780 -61.04 30.16 -42.94
CA ALA A 780 -60.15 29.24 -43.63
C ALA A 780 -60.84 28.48 -44.78
N PRO A 781 -60.11 28.20 -45.87
CA PRO A 781 -60.29 26.96 -46.61
C PRO A 781 -59.05 26.05 -46.52
N LYS A 782 -59.33 24.76 -46.65
CA LYS A 782 -58.45 23.58 -46.57
C LYS A 782 -57.42 23.49 -47.72
N PRO A 783 -56.40 22.63 -47.61
CA PRO A 783 -55.20 22.67 -48.45
C PRO A 783 -55.31 21.79 -49.70
N GLU A 784 -54.73 22.26 -50.80
CA GLU A 784 -54.28 21.42 -51.92
C GLU A 784 -52.82 21.78 -52.22
N GLY A 785 -51.98 20.75 -52.36
CA GLY A 785 -50.53 20.89 -52.51
C GLY A 785 -50.06 20.78 -53.96
N TYR A 786 -48.83 21.24 -54.22
CA TYR A 786 -47.81 20.45 -54.93
C TYR A 786 -46.41 21.13 -54.83
N LEU A 787 -45.49 20.39 -54.22
CA LEU A 787 -44.03 20.23 -54.46
C LEU A 787 -43.17 21.35 -55.09
N SER A 788 -42.13 21.76 -54.35
CA SER A 788 -40.75 21.79 -54.89
C SER A 788 -39.66 21.68 -53.79
N LEU A 789 -39.15 20.46 -53.63
CA LEU A 789 -37.75 20.03 -53.43
C LEU A 789 -36.75 20.91 -52.63
N SER A 790 -36.27 20.38 -51.49
CA SER A 790 -34.87 19.91 -51.35
C SER A 790 -34.68 19.20 -49.99
N LEU A 791 -34.43 17.89 -50.05
CA LEU A 791 -34.38 16.98 -48.91
C LEU A 791 -32.92 16.79 -48.44
N ARG A 792 -32.65 16.97 -47.13
CA ARG A 792 -31.51 16.36 -46.42
C ARG A 792 -32.03 15.45 -45.31
N ARG A 793 -31.50 14.21 -45.32
CA ARG A 793 -31.22 13.27 -44.21
C ARG A 793 -32.35 12.96 -43.22
N THR A 794 -32.93 11.77 -43.39
CA THR A 794 -33.73 11.04 -42.40
C THR A 794 -32.85 10.12 -41.56
N ALA A 795 -33.01 10.22 -40.24
CA ALA A 795 -32.75 9.14 -39.30
C ALA A 795 -34.10 8.61 -38.78
N SER A 796 -34.29 7.30 -38.92
CA SER A 796 -34.98 6.37 -38.02
C SER A 796 -36.44 6.61 -37.63
N VAL A 797 -37.34 5.77 -38.14
CA VAL A 797 -38.60 5.38 -37.49
C VAL A 797 -38.60 3.86 -37.28
N ALA A 798 -38.41 3.44 -36.03
CA ALA A 798 -38.75 2.11 -35.54
C ALA A 798 -39.99 2.24 -34.63
N ALA A 799 -41.18 2.05 -35.19
CA ALA A 799 -42.40 1.63 -34.47
C ALA A 799 -43.58 1.55 -35.44
N SER A 800 -43.65 0.49 -36.24
CA SER A 800 -44.94 -0.10 -36.61
C SER A 800 -44.71 -1.51 -37.13
N LEU A 801 -45.69 -2.39 -36.90
CA LEU A 801 -45.80 -3.77 -37.37
C LEU A 801 -45.15 -4.85 -36.48
N LYS A 802 -45.84 -5.13 -35.37
CA LYS A 802 -46.01 -6.51 -34.89
C LYS A 802 -47.50 -6.80 -34.80
N ASN A 803 -48.05 -7.34 -35.89
CA ASN A 803 -49.23 -8.20 -35.93
C ASN A 803 -49.42 -8.69 -37.38
N MET A 804 -48.69 -9.74 -37.76
CA MET A 804 -49.17 -10.75 -38.71
C MET A 804 -48.41 -12.04 -38.47
N ALA A 805 -49.11 -13.04 -37.97
CA ALA A 805 -48.85 -14.44 -38.27
C ALA A 805 -50.18 -15.18 -38.09
N PHE A 806 -50.69 -15.75 -39.19
CA PHE A 806 -51.30 -17.07 -39.34
C PHE A 806 -52.38 -17.07 -40.42
N GLY A 807 -52.31 -18.09 -41.28
CA GLY A 807 -53.51 -18.74 -41.80
C GLY A 807 -53.75 -18.64 -43.29
N SER A 808 -53.75 -19.80 -43.94
CA SER A 808 -53.92 -20.07 -45.35
C SER A 808 -55.37 -19.94 -45.86
N SER A 809 -55.49 -19.67 -47.16
CA SER A 809 -56.45 -20.23 -48.13
C SER A 809 -57.94 -20.38 -47.74
N SER A 810 -58.83 -19.65 -48.42
CA SER A 810 -59.68 -20.18 -49.51
C SER A 810 -60.97 -19.36 -49.74
N ASN A 811 -61.31 -19.30 -51.03
CA ASN A 811 -62.46 -18.75 -51.76
C ASN A 811 -63.88 -18.75 -51.12
N SER A 812 -64.54 -17.58 -51.23
CA SER A 812 -65.90 -17.28 -51.77
C SER A 812 -67.19 -17.95 -51.20
N PRO A 813 -68.42 -17.50 -51.56
CA PRO A 813 -69.01 -16.14 -51.44
C PRO A 813 -70.49 -16.10 -50.92
N GLN A 814 -70.94 -14.90 -50.48
CA GLN A 814 -72.34 -14.34 -50.50
C GLN A 814 -73.47 -14.96 -49.62
N PRO A 815 -74.64 -14.28 -49.37
CA PRO A 815 -74.98 -12.86 -49.16
C PRO A 815 -75.98 -12.68 -47.94
N PRO A 816 -76.83 -11.63 -47.75
CA PRO A 816 -77.11 -11.08 -46.40
C PRO A 816 -78.50 -11.35 -45.80
N GLY A 817 -78.67 -11.05 -44.50
CA GLY A 817 -79.99 -10.75 -43.90
C GLY A 817 -80.10 -10.70 -42.36
N SER A 818 -80.06 -9.48 -41.78
CA SER A 818 -80.90 -8.92 -40.66
C SER A 818 -81.00 -9.60 -39.26
N PRO A 819 -81.51 -8.92 -38.20
CA PRO A 819 -81.39 -7.50 -37.78
C PRO A 819 -81.20 -7.24 -36.24
N ASN A 820 -80.95 -5.97 -35.89
CA ASN A 820 -81.31 -5.21 -34.65
C ASN A 820 -80.76 -5.57 -33.24
N SER A 821 -80.04 -4.62 -32.60
CA SER A 821 -80.59 -3.69 -31.57
C SER A 821 -79.53 -3.05 -30.62
N THR A 822 -79.58 -1.70 -30.56
CA THR A 822 -79.50 -0.73 -29.43
C THR A 822 -78.51 -0.82 -28.25
N THR A 823 -77.62 0.20 -28.21
CA THR A 823 -77.29 1.22 -27.15
C THR A 823 -76.94 0.87 -25.69
N PHE A 824 -75.84 1.48 -25.20
CA PHE A 824 -75.35 1.45 -23.81
C PHE A 824 -75.06 2.85 -23.23
N ALA A 825 -75.20 2.98 -21.89
CA ALA A 825 -74.55 4.00 -21.06
C ALA A 825 -74.27 3.49 -19.61
N LYS A 826 -73.13 3.94 -19.03
CA LYS A 826 -72.67 3.95 -17.60
C LYS A 826 -72.09 2.61 -17.00
N PRO A 827 -71.55 2.56 -15.75
CA PRO A 827 -70.17 2.90 -15.32
C PRO A 827 -69.49 1.88 -14.33
N GLN A 828 -68.26 2.19 -13.84
CA GLN A 828 -67.60 1.86 -12.54
C GLN A 828 -67.15 0.42 -12.10
N VAL A 829 -65.80 0.24 -11.98
CA VAL A 829 -64.86 -0.36 -10.94
C VAL A 829 -65.47 -1.17 -9.75
N PRO A 830 -64.94 -2.33 -9.21
CA PRO A 830 -63.60 -2.48 -8.55
C PRO A 830 -62.87 -3.88 -8.32
N LYS A 831 -61.53 -3.78 -8.14
CA LYS A 831 -60.51 -4.44 -7.23
C LYS A 831 -60.41 -5.96 -6.85
N GLY A 832 -59.17 -6.51 -7.01
CA GLY A 832 -58.41 -7.46 -6.14
C GLY A 832 -58.32 -8.94 -6.60
N ARG A 833 -57.24 -9.77 -6.52
CA ARG A 833 -55.88 -9.77 -5.89
C ARG A 833 -55.04 -11.00 -6.43
N VAL A 834 -53.72 -10.83 -6.72
CA VAL A 834 -52.47 -11.71 -6.66
C VAL A 834 -52.46 -13.13 -7.34
N THR A 835 -51.43 -13.71 -8.01
CA THR A 835 -49.96 -13.90 -7.77
C THR A 835 -49.14 -14.43 -9.00
N VAL A 836 -47.88 -13.92 -9.16
CA VAL A 836 -46.59 -14.62 -9.54
C VAL A 836 -46.38 -15.05 -11.03
N THR A 837 -45.33 -14.77 -11.84
CA THR A 837 -43.91 -14.26 -11.79
C THR A 837 -43.41 -13.96 -13.25
N PRO A 838 -42.13 -13.63 -13.59
CA PRO A 838 -41.58 -12.27 -13.57
C PRO A 838 -40.63 -11.98 -14.78
N ARG A 839 -41.03 -11.24 -15.81
CA ARG A 839 -40.04 -10.62 -16.72
C ARG A 839 -40.70 -9.55 -17.59
N GLY A 840 -40.16 -8.34 -17.48
CA GLY A 840 -40.36 -7.29 -18.48
C GLY A 840 -41.46 -6.29 -18.13
N ARG A 841 -41.06 -5.23 -17.42
CA ARG A 841 -41.32 -3.82 -17.76
C ARG A 841 -40.73 -2.96 -16.65
N ALA A 842 -39.54 -2.42 -16.90
CA ALA A 842 -39.12 -1.22 -16.17
C ALA A 842 -40.19 -0.12 -16.40
N PRO A 843 -40.42 0.78 -15.44
CA PRO A 843 -41.37 1.89 -15.61
C PRO A 843 -41.09 2.64 -16.91
N ALA A 844 -42.14 3.09 -17.61
CA ALA A 844 -42.03 3.83 -18.88
C ALA A 844 -41.26 5.16 -18.75
N GLU A 845 -40.85 5.55 -17.55
CA GLU A 845 -39.96 6.66 -17.25
C GLU A 845 -38.49 6.30 -17.52
N TRP A 846 -38.11 5.04 -17.34
CA TRP A 846 -36.74 4.54 -17.50
C TRP A 846 -36.36 4.19 -18.96
N THR A 847 -37.33 4.24 -19.88
CA THR A 847 -37.14 3.97 -21.32
C THR A 847 -37.31 5.21 -22.19
N ARG A 848 -37.55 6.38 -21.59
CA ARG A 848 -37.61 7.65 -22.34
C ARG A 848 -36.19 8.17 -22.59
N PRO A 849 -35.89 8.67 -23.81
CA PRO A 849 -34.72 9.50 -24.03
C PRO A 849 -34.73 10.67 -23.03
N PRO A 850 -33.59 11.06 -22.44
CA PRO A 850 -33.52 12.16 -21.46
C PRO A 850 -34.13 13.47 -21.97
N GLU A 851 -34.11 13.65 -23.29
CA GLU A 851 -34.50 14.86 -24.03
C GLU A 851 -36.02 15.14 -24.03
N VAL A 852 -36.87 14.22 -23.57
CA VAL A 852 -38.34 14.36 -23.68
C VAL A 852 -38.91 15.39 -22.71
N ASN A 853 -38.22 15.68 -21.61
CA ASN A 853 -38.59 16.73 -20.65
C ASN A 853 -37.80 18.03 -20.84
N ASP A 854 -36.84 18.06 -21.77
CA ASP A 854 -36.06 19.27 -22.05
C ASP A 854 -36.91 20.22 -22.91
N GLN A 855 -37.20 21.39 -22.35
CA GLN A 855 -37.80 22.47 -23.12
C GLN A 855 -36.83 22.85 -24.25
N ARG A 856 -37.30 22.85 -25.51
CA ARG A 856 -36.49 23.34 -26.64
C ARG A 856 -36.10 24.80 -26.39
N ALA A 857 -34.86 25.01 -25.95
CA ALA A 857 -34.32 26.35 -25.72
C ALA A 857 -34.28 27.14 -27.04
N SER A 858 -34.61 28.43 -26.97
CA SER A 858 -34.45 29.33 -28.11
C SER A 858 -32.97 29.49 -28.44
N ALA A 859 -32.62 29.68 -29.72
CA ALA A 859 -31.25 29.84 -30.21
C ALA A 859 -30.45 31.03 -29.61
N ARG A 860 -31.04 31.80 -28.68
CA ARG A 860 -30.41 32.94 -27.99
C ARG A 860 -30.03 32.67 -26.52
N SER A 861 -30.27 31.48 -26.00
CA SER A 861 -30.05 31.14 -24.58
C SER A 861 -28.87 30.17 -24.42
N TYR A 862 -27.64 30.69 -24.40
CA TYR A 862 -26.45 29.91 -24.02
C TYR A 862 -26.48 29.59 -22.50
N GLN A 863 -26.05 28.39 -22.09
CA GLN A 863 -25.87 27.95 -20.68
C GLN A 863 -27.12 27.76 -19.80
N GLN A 864 -28.20 27.13 -20.28
CA GLN A 864 -29.34 26.73 -19.40
C GLN A 864 -29.22 25.32 -18.80
N ALA A 865 -28.38 24.45 -19.34
CA ALA A 865 -28.17 23.12 -18.78
C ALA A 865 -27.28 23.19 -17.52
N PRO A 866 -27.58 22.45 -16.43
CA PRO A 866 -26.69 22.35 -15.29
C PRO A 866 -25.33 21.83 -15.78
N THR A 867 -24.26 22.56 -15.51
CA THR A 867 -22.90 22.14 -15.86
C THR A 867 -22.47 21.04 -14.89
N PRO A 868 -22.22 19.80 -15.35
CA PRO A 868 -21.73 18.75 -14.47
C PRO A 868 -20.31 19.13 -14.02
N SER A 869 -20.14 19.39 -12.73
CA SER A 869 -18.83 19.59 -12.11
C SER A 869 -18.22 18.24 -11.73
N SER A 870 -16.92 18.06 -11.96
CA SER A 870 -16.20 16.88 -11.50
C SER A 870 -16.17 16.78 -9.98
N ARG A 871 -15.97 15.58 -9.45
CA ARG A 871 -15.82 15.36 -8.00
C ARG A 871 -14.60 16.14 -7.48
N GLY A 872 -14.82 17.06 -6.55
CA GLY A 872 -13.75 17.87 -5.97
C GLY A 872 -13.35 19.09 -6.81
N PHE A 873 -14.14 19.46 -7.83
CA PHE A 873 -13.95 20.70 -8.59
C PHE A 873 -13.96 21.90 -7.65
N LYS A 874 -12.92 22.73 -7.77
CA LYS A 874 -12.81 24.02 -7.09
C LYS A 874 -12.62 25.09 -8.14
N LEU A 875 -13.48 26.09 -8.11
CA LEU A 875 -13.35 27.25 -8.97
C LEU A 875 -12.06 27.99 -8.61
N ARG A 876 -11.26 28.33 -9.63
CA ARG A 876 -10.05 29.14 -9.47
C ARG A 876 -10.36 30.48 -8.80
N ASP A 877 -9.54 30.89 -7.84
CA ASP A 877 -9.54 32.27 -7.34
C ASP A 877 -8.85 33.18 -8.37
N VAL A 878 -9.60 34.13 -8.92
CA VAL A 878 -9.12 35.09 -9.93
C VAL A 878 -8.03 36.02 -9.37
N LYS A 879 -7.92 36.12 -8.04
CA LYS A 879 -6.85 36.88 -7.38
C LYS A 879 -5.49 36.18 -7.43
N GLU A 880 -5.47 34.87 -7.61
CA GLU A 880 -4.22 34.11 -7.72
C GLU A 880 -3.63 34.26 -9.12
N GLU A 881 -2.31 34.50 -9.16
CA GLU A 881 -1.60 34.62 -10.43
C GLU A 881 -1.67 33.31 -11.22
N PRO A 882 -1.94 33.34 -12.53
CA PRO A 882 -1.94 32.14 -13.35
C PRO A 882 -0.51 31.57 -13.41
N VAL A 883 -0.36 30.26 -13.17
CA VAL A 883 0.93 29.56 -13.23
C VAL A 883 0.85 28.46 -14.28
N ILE A 884 1.86 28.40 -15.16
CA ILE A 884 2.11 27.30 -16.09
C ILE A 884 3.58 26.85 -15.98
N PRO A 885 3.93 25.57 -16.27
CA PRO A 885 3.07 24.51 -16.81
C PRO A 885 2.01 24.02 -15.81
N LEU A 886 0.87 23.58 -16.34
CA LEU A 886 -0.16 22.88 -15.57
C LEU A 886 0.40 21.53 -15.09
N VAL A 887 -0.07 21.05 -13.94
CA VAL A 887 0.41 19.79 -13.37
C VAL A 887 -0.57 18.67 -13.72
N SER A 888 -0.08 17.63 -14.40
CA SER A 888 -0.88 16.43 -14.67
C SER A 888 -1.19 15.67 -13.37
N GLN A 889 -2.43 15.20 -13.24
CA GLN A 889 -2.87 14.30 -12.17
C GLN A 889 -3.10 12.87 -12.69
N PHE A 890 -2.86 12.63 -13.99
CA PHE A 890 -3.24 11.40 -14.67
C PHE A 890 -2.46 10.17 -14.19
N LEU A 891 -1.16 10.32 -13.89
CA LEU A 891 -0.34 9.21 -13.37
C LEU A 891 -0.86 8.71 -12.02
N ASP A 892 -1.18 9.63 -11.11
CA ASP A 892 -1.70 9.30 -9.77
C ASP A 892 -3.10 8.68 -9.86
N TRP A 893 -3.97 9.23 -10.71
CA TRP A 893 -5.28 8.65 -10.99
C TRP A 893 -5.19 7.25 -11.62
N SER A 894 -4.27 7.04 -12.56
CA SER A 894 -4.03 5.75 -13.22
C SER A 894 -3.48 4.70 -12.23
N THR A 895 -2.64 5.12 -11.28
CA THR A 895 -2.11 4.25 -10.22
C THR A 895 -3.23 3.66 -9.36
N GLU A 896 -4.28 4.45 -9.07
CA GLU A 896 -5.47 3.92 -8.41
C GLU A 896 -6.25 2.93 -9.28
N VAL A 897 -6.28 3.12 -10.61
CA VAL A 897 -6.96 2.19 -11.53
C VAL A 897 -6.27 0.82 -11.51
N CYS A 898 -4.93 0.82 -11.55
CA CYS A 898 -4.14 -0.39 -11.38
C CYS A 898 -4.38 -1.02 -9.99
N SER A 899 -4.59 -0.18 -8.97
CA SER A 899 -5.01 -0.60 -7.62
C SER A 899 -6.45 -1.12 -7.53
N THR A 900 -7.28 -0.91 -8.54
CA THR A 900 -8.68 -1.39 -8.59
C THR A 900 -8.90 -2.45 -9.65
N MET A 901 -7.85 -3.16 -10.09
CA MET A 901 -7.95 -4.35 -10.94
C MET A 901 -8.68 -5.50 -10.22
N ASN A 902 -9.96 -5.32 -9.91
CA ASN A 902 -10.88 -6.33 -9.42
C ASN A 902 -11.19 -7.40 -10.47
N HIS A 903 -10.63 -7.28 -11.68
CA HIS A 903 -10.86 -8.20 -12.80
C HIS A 903 -9.84 -9.34 -12.91
N LEU A 904 -8.85 -9.43 -12.02
CA LEU A 904 -8.02 -10.65 -11.88
C LEU A 904 -8.69 -11.71 -10.99
N GLY A 905 -10.00 -11.88 -11.16
CA GLY A 905 -10.78 -13.01 -10.64
C GLY A 905 -10.37 -14.37 -11.22
N HIS A 906 -9.19 -14.49 -11.83
CA HIS A 906 -8.65 -15.71 -12.43
C HIS A 906 -7.49 -16.34 -11.65
N PHE A 907 -7.02 -15.73 -10.56
CA PHE A 907 -6.22 -16.47 -9.57
C PHE A 907 -7.05 -17.43 -8.72
N ARG A 908 -8.40 -17.38 -8.80
CA ARG A 908 -9.29 -18.40 -8.20
C ARG A 908 -9.27 -19.76 -8.91
N ASN A 909 -8.67 -19.86 -10.10
CA ASN A 909 -8.58 -21.08 -10.88
C ASN A 909 -7.19 -21.76 -10.82
N TYR A 910 -6.34 -21.35 -9.86
CA TYR A 910 -5.06 -22.02 -9.55
C TYR A 910 -5.08 -22.61 -8.15
#